data_AF-C6RID5-F1
#
_entry.id   AF-C6RID5-F1
#
_cell.length_a   1.000
_cell.length_b   1.000
_cell.length_c   1.000
_cell.angle_alpha   90.00
_cell.angle_beta   90.00
_cell.angle_gamma   90.00
#
_symmetry.space_group_name_H-M   'P 1'
#
loop_
_entity.id
_entity.type
_entity.pdbx_description
1 polymer ?
#
loop_
_entity_poly.entity_id
_entity_poly.type
_entity_poly.pdbx_seq_one_letter_code
_entity_poly.pdbx_strand_id
1 'polypeptide(L)'
;MAVTQAQVAQLYVALFNRAPEGAGFNAWVNAGANSTIAKMANDMLSSPAALAYFNGSIDHDRDFVEMLYKNILGKDYSQDPDGINAWVKHIQLGNSRGDTVAKLFEVATSAIAKAADPVAAKVFENKTAISQYMAEKIADIPADQTGAYDYSLFQEIIATTNNTNLDEQKAKIDALIAPTIHNLSADANDVSGTGKSDVFNGAVSATVGQTTFKATDKLDGKGGNDTLNLDLYTNFYGMTNGTGEVKNIENLNLTNKTNGDLRFDTKYIHNLETITLNGENKVDVINPENKVKLLVNDLKLSGNGDTGRLNLIYNTDVLAGSNDNQEIVVNNVNMDKDARINITTVNGDHIEALTINAVGGASKLTNFTSNTIRQPDQVASIKTMHIKGTADLTVDTTSGLYSFDATEYKGNKLIANVKANGYVQSIKGSGQDDVFNVTGASGRIIPIDGGAGKDTVNFIDAINGNQHVEMTGVEVLNINTNASVLDFTRAQEITELGINGTSATVNILNSKIAKVNAKATNSTNVTINNSTDIRDFVIEKGNGSITANGTEKLNVKVANASDVPASQGTTSASVVSNTVKELDFTLENTTANSSTFYQDINSVFALETLNVVNKTDKDITASITALNASGSHDTNAYNLKTLNVETKGDYTINNKLSGISKINLKGTGDDTSVTLRAVGDKTYLPVPLQGVQDISLKAEGLKNLSV
;
A
#
# COMPACT_ATOMS: atom_id res chain seq x y z
N MET A 1 -28.25 20.14 -18.86
CA MET A 1 -27.02 19.36 -18.60
C MET A 1 -25.92 20.35 -18.28
N ALA A 2 -25.04 20.01 -17.34
CA ALA A 2 -23.85 20.80 -17.04
C ALA A 2 -22.97 20.95 -18.28
N VAL A 3 -22.30 22.10 -18.42
CA VAL A 3 -21.38 22.36 -19.53
C VAL A 3 -20.10 21.54 -19.32
N THR A 4 -19.65 20.83 -20.35
CA THR A 4 -18.42 20.03 -20.30
C THR A 4 -17.18 20.88 -20.61
N GLN A 5 -16.00 20.40 -20.21
CA GLN A 5 -14.72 21.04 -20.57
C GLN A 5 -14.56 21.23 -22.09
N ALA A 6 -14.96 20.23 -22.88
CA ALA A 6 -14.94 20.32 -24.34
C ALA A 6 -15.85 21.44 -24.87
N GLN A 7 -17.02 21.63 -24.26
CA GLN A 7 -17.95 22.71 -24.64
C GLN A 7 -17.41 24.09 -24.26
N VAL A 8 -16.71 24.22 -23.13
CA VAL A 8 -16.01 25.47 -22.78
C VAL A 8 -14.92 25.78 -23.81
N ALA A 9 -14.12 24.78 -24.21
CA ALA A 9 -13.09 24.96 -25.23
C ALA A 9 -13.68 25.32 -26.61
N GLN A 10 -14.81 24.69 -26.97
CA GLN A 10 -15.57 25.04 -28.18
C GLN A 10 -16.06 26.49 -28.16
N LEU A 11 -16.54 26.99 -27.02
CA LEU A 11 -16.94 28.41 -26.88
C LEU A 11 -15.76 29.34 -27.10
N TYR A 12 -14.58 29.03 -26.55
CA TYR A 12 -13.36 29.81 -26.77
C TYR A 12 -12.96 29.86 -28.26
N VAL A 13 -12.98 28.70 -28.93
CA VAL A 13 -12.70 28.60 -30.37
C VAL A 13 -13.75 29.35 -31.18
N ALA A 14 -15.03 29.15 -30.90
CA ALA A 14 -16.13 29.70 -31.70
C ALA A 14 -16.31 31.20 -31.54
N LEU A 15 -16.25 31.70 -30.31
CA LEU A 15 -16.48 33.12 -30.01
C LEU A 15 -15.22 33.93 -30.29
N PHE A 16 -14.03 33.45 -29.89
CA PHE A 16 -12.82 34.27 -29.88
C PHE A 16 -11.75 33.84 -30.89
N ASN A 17 -11.91 32.70 -31.58
CA ASN A 17 -10.89 32.07 -32.42
C ASN A 17 -9.53 31.96 -31.70
N ARG A 18 -9.59 31.61 -30.41
CA ARG A 18 -8.47 31.64 -29.48
C ARG A 18 -8.60 30.50 -28.46
N ALA A 19 -7.48 29.93 -28.04
CA ALA A 19 -7.45 29.00 -26.90
C ALA A 19 -7.47 29.77 -25.56
N PRO A 20 -8.05 29.20 -24.50
CA PRO A 20 -7.86 29.72 -23.16
C PRO A 20 -6.54 29.25 -22.55
N GLU A 21 -6.09 30.01 -21.56
CA GLU A 21 -5.19 29.61 -20.49
C GLU A 21 -5.92 28.80 -19.41
N GLY A 22 -5.19 28.11 -18.54
CA GLY A 22 -5.76 27.20 -17.54
C GLY A 22 -6.68 27.89 -16.52
N ALA A 23 -6.29 29.04 -15.99
CA ALA A 23 -7.03 29.75 -14.96
C ALA A 23 -8.45 30.15 -15.42
N GLY A 24 -8.54 30.89 -16.53
CA GLY A 24 -9.81 31.29 -17.14
C GLY A 24 -10.62 30.13 -17.68
N PHE A 25 -9.97 29.10 -18.26
CA PHE A 25 -10.68 27.88 -18.64
C PHE A 25 -11.39 27.23 -17.45
N ASN A 26 -10.67 27.02 -16.34
CA ASN A 26 -11.22 26.40 -15.13
C ASN A 26 -12.31 27.27 -14.48
N ALA A 27 -12.18 28.60 -14.51
CA ALA A 27 -13.22 29.50 -14.04
C ALA A 27 -14.55 29.30 -14.81
N TRP A 28 -14.49 29.21 -16.14
CA TRP A 28 -15.68 28.94 -16.95
C TRP A 28 -16.21 27.52 -16.82
N VAL A 29 -15.34 26.52 -16.69
CA VAL A 29 -15.75 25.13 -16.38
C VAL A 29 -16.53 25.08 -15.07
N ASN A 30 -16.03 25.75 -14.03
CA ASN A 30 -16.71 25.81 -12.73
C ASN A 30 -18.04 26.58 -12.81
N ALA A 31 -18.08 27.71 -13.50
CA ALA A 31 -19.33 28.44 -13.77
C ALA A 31 -20.34 27.60 -14.58
N GLY A 32 -19.85 26.67 -15.40
CA GLY A 32 -20.62 25.75 -16.22
C GLY A 32 -21.28 24.59 -15.50
N ALA A 33 -20.85 24.27 -14.27
CA ALA A 33 -21.35 23.14 -13.51
C ALA A 33 -22.89 23.19 -13.30
N ASN A 34 -23.45 24.40 -13.18
CA ASN A 34 -24.89 24.64 -12.99
C ASN A 34 -25.51 25.52 -14.09
N SER A 35 -24.89 25.59 -15.27
CA SER A 35 -25.34 26.46 -16.37
C SER A 35 -25.62 25.66 -17.65
N THR A 36 -26.13 26.34 -18.68
CA THR A 36 -26.28 25.80 -20.04
C THR A 36 -25.25 26.44 -20.95
N ILE A 37 -24.92 25.80 -22.08
CA ILE A 37 -24.02 26.38 -23.08
C ILE A 37 -24.54 27.74 -23.56
N ALA A 38 -25.85 27.85 -23.80
CA ALA A 38 -26.47 29.09 -24.26
C ALA A 38 -26.30 30.22 -23.23
N LYS A 39 -26.58 29.94 -21.96
CA LYS A 39 -26.37 30.92 -20.89
C LYS A 39 -24.90 31.30 -20.77
N MET A 40 -23.99 30.33 -20.77
CA MET A 40 -22.55 30.59 -20.70
C MET A 40 -22.05 31.42 -21.89
N ALA A 41 -22.48 31.12 -23.11
CA ALA A 41 -22.11 31.89 -24.29
C ALA A 41 -22.55 33.37 -24.16
N ASN A 42 -23.76 33.63 -23.66
CA ASN A 42 -24.22 34.98 -23.37
C ASN A 42 -23.40 35.65 -22.25
N ASP A 43 -23.09 34.91 -21.18
CA ASP A 43 -22.28 35.39 -20.05
C ASP A 43 -20.83 35.72 -20.50
N MET A 44 -20.23 34.92 -21.40
CA MET A 44 -18.91 35.20 -21.99
C MET A 44 -18.93 36.44 -22.89
N LEU A 45 -19.94 36.57 -23.76
CA LEU A 45 -20.09 37.70 -24.69
C LEU A 45 -20.37 39.04 -23.97
N SER A 46 -21.03 38.98 -22.80
CA SER A 46 -21.32 40.17 -21.98
C SER A 46 -20.19 40.53 -21.01
N SER A 47 -19.12 39.73 -20.95
CA SER A 47 -17.96 40.05 -20.11
C SER A 47 -17.28 41.35 -20.55
N PRO A 48 -16.75 42.17 -19.62
CA PRO A 48 -16.02 43.39 -19.98
C PRO A 48 -14.88 43.13 -20.97
N ALA A 49 -14.19 41.99 -20.84
CA ALA A 49 -13.13 41.57 -21.73
C ALA A 49 -13.64 41.30 -23.16
N ALA A 50 -14.80 40.64 -23.32
CA ALA A 50 -15.39 40.40 -24.63
C ALA A 50 -15.89 41.69 -25.29
N LEU A 51 -16.53 42.58 -24.52
CA LEU A 51 -16.97 43.89 -25.02
C LEU A 51 -15.77 44.71 -25.55
N ALA A 52 -14.65 44.70 -24.83
CA ALA A 52 -13.41 45.33 -25.28
C ALA A 52 -12.78 44.62 -26.48
N TYR A 53 -12.78 43.28 -26.50
CA TYR A 53 -12.21 42.46 -27.57
C TYR A 53 -12.92 42.70 -28.91
N PHE A 54 -14.26 42.69 -28.91
CA PHE A 54 -15.02 42.88 -30.15
C PHE A 54 -15.17 44.35 -30.52
N ASN A 55 -15.22 45.27 -29.55
CA ASN A 55 -15.34 46.71 -29.78
C ASN A 55 -16.40 47.09 -30.85
N GLY A 56 -17.58 46.45 -30.78
CA GLY A 56 -18.70 46.64 -31.70
C GLY A 56 -18.65 45.84 -33.02
N SER A 57 -17.57 45.09 -33.30
CA SER A 57 -17.41 44.33 -34.56
C SER A 57 -18.41 43.20 -34.78
N ILE A 58 -19.15 42.82 -33.74
CA ILE A 58 -20.19 41.79 -33.82
C ILE A 58 -21.57 42.34 -33.45
N ASP A 59 -21.79 43.66 -33.43
CA ASP A 59 -23.05 44.24 -32.94
C ASP A 59 -24.24 43.92 -33.85
N HIS A 60 -24.02 43.71 -35.15
CA HIS A 60 -25.05 43.22 -36.07
C HIS A 60 -25.11 41.69 -36.09
N ASP A 61 -26.32 41.14 -36.21
CA ASP A 61 -26.56 39.69 -36.25
C ASP A 61 -25.77 38.99 -37.35
N ARG A 62 -25.61 39.65 -38.50
CA ARG A 62 -24.85 39.12 -39.63
C ARG A 62 -23.36 39.00 -39.32
N ASP A 63 -22.77 40.05 -38.74
CA ASP A 63 -21.34 40.07 -38.36
C ASP A 63 -21.03 38.97 -37.33
N PHE A 64 -21.93 38.80 -36.35
CA PHE A 64 -21.84 37.72 -35.36
C PHE A 64 -21.92 36.32 -35.98
N VAL A 65 -22.89 36.08 -36.87
CA VAL A 65 -23.06 34.77 -37.52
C VAL A 65 -21.90 34.45 -38.46
N GLU A 66 -21.43 35.41 -39.26
CA GLU A 66 -20.28 35.22 -40.15
C GLU A 66 -19.00 34.88 -39.36
N MET A 67 -18.78 35.52 -38.20
CA MET A 67 -17.69 35.18 -37.28
C MET A 67 -17.78 33.72 -36.79
N LEU A 68 -18.94 33.29 -36.30
CA LEU A 68 -19.15 31.92 -35.84
C LEU A 68 -18.92 30.90 -36.96
N TYR A 69 -19.44 31.19 -38.16
CA TYR A 69 -19.27 30.34 -39.34
C TYR A 69 -17.80 30.18 -39.72
N LYS A 70 -17.05 31.27 -39.72
CA LYS A 70 -15.63 31.24 -40.02
C LYS A 70 -14.84 30.45 -38.96
N ASN A 71 -15.15 30.63 -37.68
CA ASN A 71 -14.41 29.98 -36.59
C ASN A 71 -14.71 28.49 -36.48
N ILE A 72 -15.98 28.08 -36.67
CA ILE A 72 -16.44 26.70 -36.51
C ILE A 72 -16.30 25.91 -37.81
N LEU A 73 -16.75 26.47 -38.94
CA LEU A 73 -16.86 25.75 -40.21
C LEU A 73 -15.77 26.14 -41.22
N GLY A 74 -14.99 27.21 -40.95
CA GLY A 74 -14.01 27.72 -41.90
C GLY A 74 -14.64 28.33 -43.15
N LYS A 75 -15.93 28.73 -43.07
CA LYS A 75 -16.72 29.24 -44.20
C LYS A 75 -17.06 30.71 -44.03
N ASP A 76 -17.06 31.45 -45.11
CA ASP A 76 -17.63 32.80 -45.20
C ASP A 76 -18.92 32.82 -46.04
N TYR A 77 -19.54 34.01 -46.17
CA TYR A 77 -20.79 34.18 -46.89
C TYR A 77 -20.72 33.81 -48.37
N SER A 78 -19.55 33.89 -49.01
CA SER A 78 -19.41 33.48 -50.42
C SER A 78 -19.50 31.96 -50.59
N GLN A 79 -19.21 31.21 -49.53
CA GLN A 79 -19.17 29.76 -49.54
C GLN A 79 -20.49 29.11 -49.07
N ASP A 80 -21.24 29.76 -48.17
CA ASP A 80 -22.55 29.28 -47.70
C ASP A 80 -23.51 30.44 -47.34
N PRO A 81 -24.02 31.18 -48.35
CA PRO A 81 -24.90 32.33 -48.11
C PRO A 81 -26.25 31.89 -47.52
N ASP A 82 -26.78 30.74 -47.93
CA ASP A 82 -28.07 30.23 -47.46
C ASP A 82 -28.00 29.78 -46.00
N GLY A 83 -26.92 29.08 -45.62
CA GLY A 83 -26.68 28.70 -44.23
C GLY A 83 -26.53 29.91 -43.33
N ILE A 84 -25.68 30.88 -43.68
CA ILE A 84 -25.50 32.10 -42.89
C ILE A 84 -26.82 32.88 -42.76
N ASN A 85 -27.59 33.05 -43.84
CA ASN A 85 -28.90 33.72 -43.77
C ASN A 85 -29.89 32.97 -42.86
N ALA A 86 -29.85 31.64 -42.84
CA ALA A 86 -30.70 30.85 -41.95
C ALA A 86 -30.37 31.08 -40.47
N TRP A 87 -29.08 31.19 -40.11
CA TRP A 87 -28.65 31.48 -38.74
C TRP A 87 -28.87 32.94 -38.33
N VAL A 88 -28.74 33.90 -39.25
CA VAL A 88 -29.16 35.29 -39.00
C VAL A 88 -30.66 35.34 -38.71
N LYS A 89 -31.46 34.63 -39.52
CA LYS A 89 -32.91 34.51 -39.28
C LYS A 89 -33.22 33.84 -37.94
N HIS A 90 -32.41 32.88 -37.48
CA HIS A 90 -32.58 32.25 -36.17
C HIS A 90 -32.52 33.30 -35.04
N ILE A 91 -31.59 34.25 -35.10
CA ILE A 91 -31.50 35.35 -34.14
C ILE A 91 -32.69 36.31 -34.29
N GLN A 92 -33.03 36.71 -35.52
CA GLN A 92 -34.14 37.63 -35.81
C GLN A 92 -35.52 37.10 -35.37
N LEU A 93 -35.67 35.78 -35.25
CA LEU A 93 -36.87 35.12 -34.71
C LEU A 93 -36.95 35.16 -33.17
N GLY A 94 -36.03 35.86 -32.49
CA GLY A 94 -36.07 36.12 -31.06
C GLY A 94 -35.20 35.17 -30.21
N ASN A 95 -34.38 34.32 -30.83
CA ASN A 95 -33.43 33.48 -30.09
C ASN A 95 -32.20 34.31 -29.67
N SER A 96 -31.64 34.03 -28.49
CA SER A 96 -30.43 34.73 -28.07
C SER A 96 -29.20 34.30 -28.89
N ARG A 97 -28.13 35.10 -28.82
CA ARG A 97 -26.83 34.72 -29.40
C ARG A 97 -26.31 33.41 -28.82
N GLY A 98 -26.46 33.23 -27.51
CA GLY A 98 -26.12 31.99 -26.83
C GLY A 98 -26.95 30.79 -27.32
N ASP A 99 -28.26 30.95 -27.53
CA ASP A 99 -29.10 29.87 -28.09
C ASP A 99 -28.65 29.50 -29.51
N THR A 100 -28.25 30.50 -30.30
CA THR A 100 -27.73 30.30 -31.65
C THR A 100 -26.40 29.54 -31.64
N VAL A 101 -25.46 29.88 -30.75
CA VAL A 101 -24.18 29.16 -30.59
C VAL A 101 -24.42 27.71 -30.15
N ALA A 102 -25.27 27.50 -29.15
CA ALA A 102 -25.58 26.16 -28.65
C ALA A 102 -26.21 25.29 -29.75
N LYS A 103 -27.14 25.84 -30.53
CA LYS A 103 -27.76 25.12 -31.64
C LYS A 103 -26.79 24.86 -32.79
N LEU A 104 -25.89 25.81 -33.08
CA LEU A 104 -24.87 25.63 -34.09
C LEU A 104 -23.87 24.53 -33.71
N PHE A 105 -23.49 24.40 -32.44
CA PHE A 105 -22.67 23.26 -31.97
C PHE A 105 -23.40 21.92 -32.14
N GLU A 106 -24.68 21.85 -31.80
CA GLU A 106 -25.49 20.64 -32.01
C GLU A 106 -25.50 20.22 -33.49
N VAL A 107 -25.71 21.19 -34.39
CA VAL A 107 -25.73 20.94 -35.84
C VAL A 107 -24.35 20.57 -36.37
N ALA A 108 -23.32 21.36 -36.06
CA ALA A 108 -21.95 21.17 -36.56
C ALA A 108 -21.31 19.85 -36.09
N THR A 109 -21.74 19.32 -34.94
CA THR A 109 -21.24 18.05 -34.40
C THR A 109 -22.12 16.84 -34.76
N SER A 110 -23.24 17.06 -35.48
CA SER A 110 -24.13 15.98 -35.91
C SER A 110 -23.47 15.05 -36.94
N ALA A 111 -23.85 13.77 -36.94
CA ALA A 111 -23.33 12.79 -37.91
C ALA A 111 -23.58 13.22 -39.38
N ILE A 112 -24.70 13.90 -39.64
CA ILE A 112 -25.05 14.41 -40.96
C ILE A 112 -24.10 15.54 -41.39
N ALA A 113 -23.85 16.52 -40.52
CA ALA A 113 -22.92 17.61 -40.82
C ALA A 113 -21.48 17.10 -41.00
N LYS A 114 -21.03 16.17 -40.14
CA LYS A 114 -19.71 15.54 -40.27
C LYS A 114 -19.54 14.76 -41.57
N ALA A 115 -20.60 14.08 -42.04
CA ALA A 115 -20.57 13.37 -43.32
C ALA A 115 -20.58 14.34 -44.52
N ALA A 116 -21.26 15.48 -44.39
CA ALA A 116 -21.35 16.50 -45.43
C ALA A 116 -20.04 17.27 -45.62
N ASP A 117 -19.30 17.53 -44.53
CA ASP A 117 -18.02 18.24 -44.58
C ASP A 117 -17.03 17.67 -43.53
N PRO A 118 -16.40 16.52 -43.83
CA PRO A 118 -15.52 15.85 -42.88
C PRO A 118 -14.25 16.64 -42.57
N VAL A 119 -13.80 17.51 -43.48
CA VAL A 119 -12.62 18.36 -43.27
C VAL A 119 -12.95 19.45 -42.27
N ALA A 120 -14.04 20.23 -42.47
CA ALA A 120 -14.43 21.27 -41.53
C ALA A 120 -14.74 20.71 -40.14
N ALA A 121 -15.45 19.58 -40.07
CA ALA A 121 -15.70 18.87 -38.82
C ALA A 121 -14.39 18.51 -38.09
N LYS A 122 -13.40 17.99 -38.82
CA LYS A 122 -12.11 17.60 -38.24
C LYS A 122 -11.27 18.81 -37.80
N VAL A 123 -11.31 19.91 -38.54
CA VAL A 123 -10.66 21.18 -38.12
C VAL A 123 -11.25 21.65 -36.79
N PHE A 124 -12.57 21.67 -36.65
CA PHE A 124 -13.22 22.10 -35.41
C PHE A 124 -12.91 21.17 -34.23
N GLU A 125 -12.90 19.86 -34.45
CA GLU A 125 -12.45 18.88 -33.44
C GLU A 125 -11.01 19.13 -33.01
N ASN A 126 -10.09 19.33 -33.96
CA ASN A 126 -8.68 19.57 -33.64
C ASN A 126 -8.48 20.92 -32.94
N LYS A 127 -9.17 21.99 -33.35
CA LYS A 127 -9.17 23.30 -32.67
C LYS A 127 -9.69 23.18 -31.23
N THR A 128 -10.74 22.38 -31.02
CA THR A 128 -11.26 22.11 -29.67
C THR A 128 -10.22 21.36 -28.84
N ALA A 129 -9.63 20.30 -29.38
CA ALA A 129 -8.64 19.49 -28.67
C ALA A 129 -7.37 20.28 -28.32
N ILE A 130 -6.85 21.10 -29.24
CA ILE A 130 -5.67 21.93 -28.97
C ILE A 130 -5.98 23.07 -28.00
N SER A 131 -7.20 23.62 -28.03
CA SER A 131 -7.68 24.61 -27.07
C SER A 131 -7.69 24.05 -25.64
N GLN A 132 -8.20 22.83 -25.46
CA GLN A 132 -8.13 22.12 -24.17
C GLN A 132 -6.69 21.83 -23.77
N TYR A 133 -5.86 21.35 -24.70
CA TYR A 133 -4.46 21.05 -24.43
C TYR A 133 -3.67 22.28 -23.98
N MET A 134 -3.93 23.44 -24.60
CA MET A 134 -3.27 24.69 -24.23
C MET A 134 -3.65 25.14 -22.81
N ALA A 135 -4.93 25.04 -22.44
CA ALA A 135 -5.38 25.34 -21.09
C ALA A 135 -4.82 24.36 -20.04
N GLU A 136 -4.60 23.10 -20.43
CA GLU A 136 -3.96 22.10 -19.56
C GLU A 136 -2.48 22.43 -19.31
N LYS A 137 -1.75 22.85 -20.35
CA LYS A 137 -0.30 23.06 -20.29
C LYS A 137 0.13 24.45 -19.81
N ILE A 138 -0.66 25.48 -20.09
CA ILE A 138 -0.32 26.86 -19.75
C ILE A 138 -1.32 27.35 -18.72
N ALA A 139 -0.92 27.30 -17.44
CA ALA A 139 -1.78 27.61 -16.32
C ALA A 139 -2.28 29.07 -16.33
N ASP A 140 -1.39 30.01 -16.64
CA ASP A 140 -1.69 31.44 -16.68
C ASP A 140 -0.74 32.15 -17.65
N ILE A 141 -1.05 33.40 -17.99
CA ILE A 141 -0.19 34.28 -18.77
C ILE A 141 0.05 35.58 -18.01
N PRO A 142 1.29 36.07 -17.95
CA PRO A 142 1.57 37.33 -17.27
C PRO A 142 0.92 38.50 -18.02
N ALA A 143 0.28 39.39 -17.26
CA ALA A 143 -0.16 40.67 -17.78
C ALA A 143 1.06 41.59 -17.99
N ASP A 144 1.03 42.40 -19.03
CA ASP A 144 2.03 43.44 -19.26
C ASP A 144 1.95 44.56 -18.21
N GLN A 145 2.85 45.54 -18.30
CA GLN A 145 2.90 46.68 -17.36
C GLN A 145 1.64 47.56 -17.36
N THR A 146 0.75 47.38 -18.34
CA THR A 146 -0.54 48.08 -18.46
C THR A 146 -1.73 47.23 -17.98
N GLY A 147 -1.48 45.97 -17.58
CA GLY A 147 -2.50 45.01 -17.19
C GLY A 147 -3.15 44.28 -18.38
N ALA A 148 -2.60 44.41 -19.58
CA ALA A 148 -3.10 43.73 -20.78
C ALA A 148 -2.43 42.36 -20.96
N TYR A 149 -3.19 41.40 -21.46
CA TYR A 149 -2.73 40.03 -21.68
C TYR A 149 -2.36 39.80 -23.16
N ASP A 150 -1.19 39.22 -23.42
CA ASP A 150 -0.78 38.85 -24.77
C ASP A 150 -1.29 37.44 -25.14
N TYR A 151 -2.34 37.43 -25.95
CA TYR A 151 -2.98 36.22 -26.46
C TYR A 151 -2.60 35.90 -27.91
N SER A 152 -1.67 36.62 -28.51
CA SER A 152 -1.30 36.49 -29.92
C SER A 152 -0.98 35.04 -30.31
N LEU A 153 -0.20 34.34 -29.48
CA LEU A 153 0.16 32.95 -29.69
C LEU A 153 -1.03 31.97 -29.52
N PHE A 154 -1.92 32.25 -28.57
CA PHE A 154 -3.13 31.45 -28.35
C PHE A 154 -4.10 31.58 -29.54
N GLN A 155 -4.14 32.76 -30.18
CA GLN A 155 -4.89 32.99 -31.41
C GLN A 155 -4.19 32.32 -32.60
N GLU A 156 -2.87 32.47 -32.73
CA GLU A 156 -2.10 31.89 -33.82
C GLU A 156 -2.24 30.36 -33.87
N ILE A 157 -2.12 29.69 -32.73
CA ILE A 157 -2.27 28.23 -32.65
C ILE A 157 -3.66 27.81 -33.13
N ILE A 158 -4.73 28.47 -32.67
CA ILE A 158 -6.08 28.14 -33.14
C ILE A 158 -6.27 28.48 -34.62
N ALA A 159 -5.81 29.64 -35.07
CA ALA A 159 -5.96 30.09 -36.45
C ALA A 159 -5.23 29.17 -37.46
N THR A 160 -4.07 28.63 -37.07
CA THR A 160 -3.25 27.76 -37.92
C THR A 160 -3.55 26.26 -37.76
N THR A 161 -4.42 25.88 -36.82
CA THR A 161 -4.87 24.49 -36.65
C THR A 161 -5.80 24.07 -37.79
N ASN A 162 -5.50 22.93 -38.40
CA ASN A 162 -6.25 22.31 -39.51
C ASN A 162 -6.58 20.83 -39.21
N ASN A 163 -7.05 20.09 -40.22
CA ASN A 163 -7.51 18.71 -40.06
C ASN A 163 -6.37 17.69 -39.83
N THR A 164 -5.10 18.04 -40.06
CA THR A 164 -3.95 17.11 -40.01
C THR A 164 -2.84 17.49 -39.03
N ASN A 165 -2.78 18.73 -38.52
CA ASN A 165 -1.61 19.22 -37.76
C ASN A 165 -1.78 19.27 -36.23
N LEU A 166 -2.71 18.51 -35.65
CA LEU A 166 -2.97 18.54 -34.21
C LEU A 166 -1.69 18.26 -33.39
N ASP A 167 -0.92 17.24 -33.77
CA ASP A 167 0.30 16.86 -33.04
C ASP A 167 1.42 17.91 -33.17
N GLU A 168 1.53 18.55 -34.35
CA GLU A 168 2.47 19.65 -34.56
C GLU A 168 2.14 20.85 -33.66
N GLN A 169 0.85 21.17 -33.50
CA GLN A 169 0.43 22.26 -32.62
C GLN A 169 0.63 21.93 -31.15
N LYS A 170 0.42 20.67 -30.74
CA LYS A 170 0.75 20.22 -29.38
C LYS A 170 2.24 20.37 -29.10
N ALA A 171 3.10 19.97 -30.05
CA ALA A 171 4.54 20.13 -29.93
C ALA A 171 4.97 21.61 -29.81
N LYS A 172 4.28 22.54 -30.51
CA LYS A 172 4.52 23.98 -30.33
C LYS A 172 4.17 24.44 -28.90
N ILE A 173 3.06 23.98 -28.33
CA ILE A 173 2.69 24.30 -26.95
C ILE A 173 3.71 23.74 -25.97
N ASP A 174 4.13 22.49 -26.16
CA ASP A 174 5.12 21.84 -25.28
C ASP A 174 6.46 22.59 -25.31
N ALA A 175 6.88 23.06 -26.49
CA ALA A 175 8.09 23.87 -26.62
C ALA A 175 8.04 25.21 -25.87
N LEU A 176 6.84 25.75 -25.58
CA LEU A 176 6.70 26.99 -24.82
C LEU A 176 6.99 26.81 -23.34
N ILE A 177 6.71 25.63 -22.80
CA ILE A 177 6.90 25.30 -21.39
C ILE A 177 8.12 24.40 -21.14
N ALA A 178 8.78 23.95 -22.22
CA ALA A 178 9.99 23.15 -22.14
C ALA A 178 11.06 23.89 -21.33
N PRO A 179 11.77 23.18 -20.42
CA PRO A 179 12.76 23.82 -19.59
C PRO A 179 13.96 24.28 -20.41
N THR A 180 14.53 25.42 -20.02
CA THR A 180 15.79 25.90 -20.60
C THR A 180 16.95 25.13 -19.97
N ILE A 181 17.83 24.56 -20.80
CA ILE A 181 18.96 23.76 -20.31
C ILE A 181 20.25 24.60 -20.29
N HIS A 182 20.90 24.67 -19.14
CA HIS A 182 22.20 25.30 -18.92
C HIS A 182 23.24 24.25 -18.55
N ASN A 183 24.20 24.01 -19.44
CA ASN A 183 25.33 23.13 -19.12
C ASN A 183 26.49 23.97 -18.59
N LEU A 184 26.85 23.74 -17.33
CA LEU A 184 27.95 24.46 -16.68
C LEU A 184 29.29 24.06 -17.29
N SER A 185 30.23 25.00 -17.28
CA SER A 185 31.55 24.82 -17.87
C SER A 185 32.65 24.77 -16.81
N ALA A 186 33.85 24.35 -17.22
CA ALA A 186 35.02 24.41 -16.35
C ALA A 186 35.50 25.85 -16.08
N ASP A 187 35.06 26.83 -16.87
CA ASP A 187 35.30 28.27 -16.68
C ASP A 187 34.30 28.87 -15.68
N ALA A 188 34.54 30.09 -15.19
CA ALA A 188 33.67 30.72 -14.19
C ALA A 188 32.22 30.85 -14.71
N ASN A 189 31.26 30.35 -13.94
CA ASN A 189 29.86 30.39 -14.32
C ASN A 189 29.15 31.56 -13.60
N ASP A 190 28.51 32.43 -14.36
CA ASP A 190 27.58 33.47 -13.89
C ASP A 190 26.32 33.39 -14.76
N VAL A 191 25.42 32.49 -14.39
CA VAL A 191 24.31 32.05 -15.24
C VAL A 191 22.98 32.46 -14.60
N SER A 192 22.21 33.23 -15.36
CA SER A 192 20.84 33.57 -15.03
C SER A 192 19.89 32.74 -15.89
N GLY A 193 18.98 32.03 -15.24
CA GLY A 193 17.84 31.36 -15.86
C GLY A 193 16.81 32.35 -16.40
N THR A 194 15.63 31.80 -16.71
CA THR A 194 14.53 32.46 -17.39
C THR A 194 13.31 32.59 -16.49
N GLY A 195 12.18 33.10 -17.00
CA GLY A 195 10.91 33.06 -16.27
C GLY A 195 10.17 31.72 -16.38
N LYS A 196 10.83 30.67 -16.86
CA LYS A 196 10.31 29.31 -17.03
C LYS A 196 11.14 28.37 -16.16
N SER A 197 10.79 27.09 -16.11
CA SER A 197 11.70 26.09 -15.53
C SER A 197 13.04 26.08 -16.27
N ASP A 198 14.12 26.06 -15.51
CA ASP A 198 15.50 26.00 -15.95
C ASP A 198 16.17 24.75 -15.34
N VAL A 199 17.08 24.12 -16.09
CA VAL A 199 17.86 22.96 -15.65
C VAL A 199 19.34 23.25 -15.81
N PHE A 200 20.04 23.31 -14.70
CA PHE A 200 21.48 23.51 -14.62
C PHE A 200 22.18 22.15 -14.45
N ASN A 201 23.05 21.77 -15.38
CA ASN A 201 23.78 20.51 -15.32
C ASN A 201 25.26 20.77 -15.07
N GLY A 202 25.83 20.11 -14.06
CA GLY A 202 27.25 20.21 -13.75
C GLY A 202 27.82 18.97 -13.10
N ALA A 203 29.11 19.05 -12.78
CA ALA A 203 29.84 18.01 -12.07
C ALA A 203 30.78 18.63 -11.03
N VAL A 204 30.94 17.94 -9.89
CA VAL A 204 31.91 18.27 -8.85
C VAL A 204 33.03 17.23 -8.91
N SER A 205 34.24 17.67 -9.24
CA SER A 205 35.41 16.79 -9.39
C SER A 205 36.67 17.43 -8.81
N ALA A 206 37.57 16.60 -8.27
CA ALA A 206 38.90 17.03 -7.86
C ALA A 206 39.85 17.18 -9.08
N THR A 207 39.47 16.63 -10.23
CA THR A 207 40.27 16.70 -11.46
C THR A 207 40.07 18.07 -12.14
N VAL A 208 41.16 18.83 -12.25
CA VAL A 208 41.18 20.12 -12.94
C VAL A 208 40.66 19.96 -14.37
N GLY A 209 39.74 20.85 -14.77
CA GLY A 209 39.10 20.83 -16.10
C GLY A 209 37.93 19.86 -16.24
N GLN A 210 37.66 19.01 -15.24
CA GLN A 210 36.46 18.15 -15.21
C GLN A 210 35.36 18.68 -14.26
N THR A 211 35.73 19.48 -13.26
CA THR A 211 34.74 20.15 -12.41
C THR A 211 34.10 21.29 -13.18
N THR A 212 32.78 21.29 -13.26
CA THR A 212 32.00 22.35 -13.92
C THR A 212 31.10 23.12 -12.96
N PHE A 213 30.89 22.60 -11.74
CA PHE A 213 30.27 23.34 -10.64
C PHE A 213 31.33 23.61 -9.55
N LYS A 214 31.52 24.87 -9.18
CA LYS A 214 32.56 25.33 -8.26
C LYS A 214 31.99 26.25 -7.20
N ALA A 215 32.71 26.37 -6.07
CA ALA A 215 32.33 27.21 -4.94
C ALA A 215 32.28 28.73 -5.26
N THR A 216 32.71 29.16 -6.44
CA THR A 216 32.70 30.56 -6.90
C THR A 216 31.64 30.84 -7.95
N ASP A 217 30.87 29.83 -8.37
CA ASP A 217 29.86 30.01 -9.41
C ASP A 217 28.65 30.79 -8.86
N LYS A 218 27.99 31.53 -9.76
CA LYS A 218 26.77 32.28 -9.48
C LYS A 218 25.64 31.76 -10.36
N LEU A 219 24.64 31.12 -9.77
CA LEU A 219 23.48 30.61 -10.49
C LEU A 219 22.21 31.22 -9.91
N ASP A 220 21.34 31.73 -10.77
CA ASP A 220 20.04 32.27 -10.40
C ASP A 220 18.99 31.70 -11.35
N GLY A 221 18.14 30.78 -10.90
CA GLY A 221 17.11 30.17 -11.76
C GLY A 221 16.02 31.15 -12.20
N LYS A 222 15.88 32.28 -11.49
CA LYS A 222 14.86 33.30 -11.64
C LYS A 222 13.47 32.81 -11.25
N GLY A 223 12.59 32.52 -12.19
CA GLY A 223 11.21 32.17 -11.90
C GLY A 223 10.84 30.93 -12.69
N GLY A 224 10.16 29.98 -12.07
CA GLY A 224 10.00 28.64 -12.63
C GLY A 224 10.08 27.64 -11.50
N ASN A 225 10.07 26.35 -11.86
CA ASN A 225 10.48 25.29 -10.94
C ASN A 225 11.83 24.77 -11.46
N ASP A 226 12.91 25.22 -10.85
CA ASP A 226 14.25 25.13 -11.39
C ASP A 226 15.02 23.97 -10.76
N THR A 227 15.94 23.38 -11.52
CA THR A 227 16.67 22.16 -11.11
C THR A 227 18.17 22.29 -11.32
N LEU A 228 18.96 21.92 -10.32
CA LEU A 228 20.40 21.74 -10.41
C LEU A 228 20.76 20.25 -10.34
N ASN A 229 21.30 19.70 -11.42
CA ASN A 229 21.78 18.33 -11.51
C ASN A 229 23.32 18.30 -11.39
N LEU A 230 23.82 17.54 -10.43
CA LEU A 230 25.25 17.38 -10.18
C LEU A 230 25.68 15.92 -10.13
N ASP A 231 26.61 15.57 -11.00
CA ASP A 231 27.41 14.35 -10.87
C ASP A 231 28.57 14.60 -9.90
N LEU A 232 28.65 13.79 -8.84
CA LEU A 232 29.63 13.95 -7.77
C LEU A 232 30.73 12.89 -7.87
N TYR A 233 31.97 13.35 -7.99
CA TYR A 233 33.18 12.53 -7.94
C TYR A 233 34.04 12.81 -6.69
N THR A 234 33.70 13.85 -5.93
CA THR A 234 34.36 14.25 -4.68
C THR A 234 33.39 15.05 -3.80
N ASN A 235 33.82 15.38 -2.58
CA ASN A 235 33.02 16.19 -1.66
C ASN A 235 32.89 17.64 -2.16
N PHE A 236 31.74 18.26 -1.90
CA PHE A 236 31.53 19.70 -2.07
C PHE A 236 31.40 20.37 -0.71
N TYR A 237 32.22 21.41 -0.45
CA TYR A 237 32.32 22.09 0.84
C TYR A 237 31.56 23.43 0.89
N GLY A 238 30.60 23.61 -0.02
CA GLY A 238 29.74 24.78 -0.06
C GLY A 238 30.32 25.92 -0.90
N MET A 239 29.48 26.92 -1.12
CA MET A 239 29.88 28.14 -1.83
C MET A 239 30.78 29.01 -0.96
N THR A 240 31.62 29.80 -1.62
CA THR A 240 32.51 30.77 -0.98
C THR A 240 31.76 32.08 -0.75
N ASN A 241 31.71 32.52 0.50
CA ASN A 241 30.99 33.73 0.90
C ASN A 241 31.42 34.95 0.07
N GLY A 242 30.45 35.69 -0.45
CA GLY A 242 30.68 36.91 -1.23
C GLY A 242 31.21 36.67 -2.65
N THR A 243 31.44 35.42 -3.06
CA THR A 243 31.91 35.11 -4.43
C THR A 243 31.04 34.11 -5.17
N GLY A 244 30.54 33.05 -4.50
CA GLY A 244 29.61 32.08 -5.08
C GLY A 244 28.25 32.12 -4.41
N GLU A 245 27.19 31.90 -5.18
CA GLU A 245 25.80 31.95 -4.72
C GLU A 245 24.92 31.12 -5.67
N VAL A 246 24.04 30.29 -5.12
CA VAL A 246 22.96 29.66 -5.89
C VAL A 246 21.63 30.06 -5.26
N LYS A 247 20.70 30.56 -6.06
CA LYS A 247 19.38 30.98 -5.58
C LYS A 247 18.30 30.72 -6.62
N ASN A 248 17.05 30.67 -6.15
CA ASN A 248 15.88 30.38 -6.99
C ASN A 248 16.10 29.08 -7.79
N ILE A 249 16.59 28.05 -7.11
CA ILE A 249 16.68 26.70 -7.65
C ILE A 249 16.07 25.80 -6.59
N GLU A 250 14.88 25.29 -6.87
CA GLU A 250 14.07 24.57 -5.89
C GLU A 250 14.50 23.11 -5.75
N ASN A 251 15.09 22.53 -6.80
CA ASN A 251 15.41 21.11 -6.85
C ASN A 251 16.91 20.87 -7.00
N LEU A 252 17.51 20.13 -6.07
CA LEU A 252 18.92 19.71 -6.13
C LEU A 252 19.02 18.20 -6.32
N ASN A 253 19.57 17.75 -7.45
CA ASN A 253 19.79 16.35 -7.74
C ASN A 253 21.28 16.01 -7.68
N LEU A 254 21.66 15.11 -6.78
CA LEU A 254 23.03 14.68 -6.55
C LEU A 254 23.18 13.22 -6.94
N THR A 255 24.10 12.92 -7.85
CA THR A 255 24.42 11.54 -8.25
C THR A 255 25.82 11.17 -7.82
N ASN A 256 25.96 10.23 -6.89
CA ASN A 256 27.27 9.73 -6.48
C ASN A 256 27.83 8.79 -7.56
N LYS A 257 28.88 9.23 -8.25
CA LYS A 257 29.55 8.46 -9.31
C LYS A 257 30.77 7.68 -8.78
N THR A 258 30.96 7.63 -7.46
CA THR A 258 32.09 6.97 -6.82
C THR A 258 31.65 5.68 -6.12
N ASN A 259 32.64 4.86 -5.76
CA ASN A 259 32.44 3.66 -4.92
C ASN A 259 32.50 3.97 -3.42
N GLY A 260 32.55 5.25 -3.04
CA GLY A 260 32.68 5.68 -1.66
C GLY A 260 31.61 6.68 -1.27
N ASP A 261 31.51 6.93 0.02
CA ASP A 261 30.58 7.90 0.57
C ASP A 261 31.06 9.33 0.32
N LEU A 262 30.14 10.23 -0.02
CA LEU A 262 30.45 11.64 -0.26
C LEU A 262 29.67 12.56 0.69
N ARG A 263 30.06 13.83 0.71
CA ARG A 263 29.39 14.92 1.41
C ARG A 263 29.14 16.09 0.46
N PHE A 264 27.96 16.70 0.58
CA PHE A 264 27.58 17.91 -0.12
C PHE A 264 27.10 18.98 0.87
N ASP A 265 27.82 20.09 0.95
CA ASP A 265 27.45 21.25 1.76
C ASP A 265 26.69 22.28 0.93
N THR A 266 25.48 22.59 1.35
CA THR A 266 24.55 23.52 0.67
C THR A 266 24.70 24.96 1.12
N LYS A 267 25.79 25.30 1.84
CA LYS A 267 26.08 26.68 2.24
C LYS A 267 26.03 27.66 1.05
N TYR A 268 25.21 28.71 1.19
CA TYR A 268 24.82 29.70 0.17
C TYR A 268 24.18 29.11 -1.10
N ILE A 269 23.45 28.02 -0.93
CA ILE A 269 22.46 27.51 -1.88
C ILE A 269 21.09 27.73 -1.24
N HIS A 270 20.33 28.64 -1.80
CA HIS A 270 19.13 29.19 -1.18
C HIS A 270 17.85 28.58 -1.75
N ASN A 271 16.78 28.58 -0.93
CA ASN A 271 15.41 28.22 -1.34
C ASN A 271 15.22 26.80 -1.91
N LEU A 272 16.02 25.81 -1.47
CA LEU A 272 15.79 24.41 -1.84
C LEU A 272 14.44 23.92 -1.27
N GLU A 273 13.65 23.27 -2.11
CA GLU A 273 12.42 22.55 -1.74
C GLU A 273 12.63 21.03 -1.78
N THR A 274 13.45 20.53 -2.70
CA THR A 274 13.74 19.10 -2.85
C THR A 274 15.23 18.82 -2.96
N ILE A 275 15.65 17.70 -2.40
CA ILE A 275 16.99 17.14 -2.59
C ILE A 275 16.85 15.68 -2.97
N THR A 276 17.37 15.33 -4.15
CA THR A 276 17.41 13.96 -4.66
C THR A 276 18.82 13.40 -4.55
N LEU A 277 18.94 12.21 -3.95
CA LEU A 277 20.18 11.46 -3.84
C LEU A 277 20.08 10.20 -4.70
N ASN A 278 20.99 10.06 -5.67
CA ASN A 278 21.04 8.93 -6.59
C ASN A 278 22.34 8.16 -6.44
N GLY A 279 22.22 6.83 -6.42
CA GLY A 279 23.34 5.89 -6.47
C GLY A 279 23.43 4.99 -5.24
N GLU A 280 24.20 3.92 -5.36
CA GLU A 280 24.30 2.91 -4.30
C GLU A 280 25.03 3.41 -3.04
N ASN A 281 25.93 4.38 -3.18
CA ASN A 281 26.71 4.96 -2.08
C ASN A 281 26.13 6.29 -1.63
N LYS A 282 26.18 6.58 -0.33
CA LYS A 282 25.50 7.75 0.24
C LYS A 282 26.14 9.07 -0.17
N VAL A 283 25.33 10.12 -0.10
CA VAL A 283 25.78 11.52 -0.09
C VAL A 283 25.20 12.19 1.14
N ASP A 284 26.04 12.48 2.13
CA ASP A 284 25.63 13.23 3.31
C ASP A 284 25.40 14.70 2.92
N VAL A 285 24.21 15.24 3.20
CA VAL A 285 23.86 16.62 2.87
C VAL A 285 23.85 17.46 4.15
N ILE A 286 24.51 18.62 4.11
CA ILE A 286 24.58 19.51 5.27
C ILE A 286 24.27 20.98 4.91
N ASN A 287 23.80 21.72 5.92
CA ASN A 287 23.41 23.12 5.91
C ASN A 287 22.23 23.54 5.02
N PRO A 288 21.23 22.71 4.62
CA PRO A 288 20.06 23.29 3.97
C PRO A 288 19.40 24.29 4.91
N GLU A 289 19.09 25.48 4.39
CA GLU A 289 18.52 26.58 5.17
C GLU A 289 17.00 26.50 5.34
N ASN A 290 16.34 25.63 4.58
CA ASN A 290 14.90 25.36 4.65
C ASN A 290 14.67 23.85 4.72
N LYS A 291 13.50 23.44 5.22
CA LYS A 291 13.09 22.03 5.16
C LYS A 291 12.90 21.60 3.71
N VAL A 292 13.49 20.46 3.36
CA VAL A 292 13.38 19.90 2.02
C VAL A 292 12.64 18.57 2.05
N LYS A 293 11.99 18.20 0.95
CA LYS A 293 11.63 16.82 0.68
C LYS A 293 12.87 16.07 0.24
N LEU A 294 13.20 14.99 0.92
CA LEU A 294 14.35 14.16 0.59
C LEU A 294 13.91 13.01 -0.32
N LEU A 295 14.48 12.88 -1.51
CA LEU A 295 14.27 11.75 -2.41
C LEU A 295 15.53 10.88 -2.42
N VAL A 296 15.40 9.58 -2.18
CA VAL A 296 16.52 8.65 -2.09
C VAL A 296 16.30 7.49 -3.06
N ASN A 297 17.20 7.35 -4.04
CA ASN A 297 17.12 6.38 -5.11
C ASN A 297 18.33 5.43 -5.09
N ASP A 298 18.06 4.12 -5.13
CA ASP A 298 19.04 3.03 -5.30
C ASP A 298 20.08 2.86 -4.17
N LEU A 299 19.88 3.54 -3.04
CA LEU A 299 20.84 3.58 -1.93
C LEU A 299 20.96 2.22 -1.22
N LYS A 300 22.21 1.80 -0.95
CA LYS A 300 22.53 0.66 -0.09
C LYS A 300 23.31 1.14 1.12
N LEU A 301 22.79 0.91 2.32
CA LEU A 301 23.49 1.25 3.57
C LEU A 301 23.79 0.00 4.39
N SER A 302 25.03 -0.08 4.89
CA SER A 302 25.45 -1.18 5.77
C SER A 302 26.40 -0.75 6.89
N GLY A 303 26.28 -1.43 8.03
CA GLY A 303 27.08 -1.22 9.23
C GLY A 303 26.43 -0.27 10.24
N ASN A 304 26.98 -0.24 11.45
CA ASN A 304 26.48 0.55 12.58
C ASN A 304 27.21 1.91 12.76
N GLY A 305 28.32 2.12 12.04
CA GLY A 305 29.15 3.33 12.10
C GLY A 305 28.73 4.43 11.11
N ASP A 306 29.69 5.26 10.70
CA ASP A 306 29.45 6.34 9.74
C ASP A 306 29.09 5.84 8.34
N THR A 307 29.63 4.69 7.93
CA THR A 307 29.35 4.05 6.63
C THR A 307 27.92 3.57 6.49
N GLY A 308 27.24 3.27 7.60
CA GLY A 308 25.84 2.84 7.62
C GLY A 308 24.86 3.97 7.94
N ARG A 309 25.31 5.23 7.93
CA ARG A 309 24.50 6.39 8.30
C ARG A 309 24.42 7.39 7.15
N LEU A 310 23.25 7.56 6.55
CA LEU A 310 22.97 8.72 5.69
C LEU A 310 22.59 9.91 6.56
N ASN A 311 23.21 11.07 6.35
CA ASN A 311 22.91 12.30 7.08
C ASN A 311 22.22 13.35 6.20
N LEU A 312 21.15 13.94 6.74
CA LEU A 312 20.60 15.23 6.33
C LEU A 312 20.69 16.17 7.54
N ILE A 313 21.62 17.12 7.51
CA ILE A 313 21.89 18.03 8.64
C ILE A 313 21.52 19.45 8.21
N TYR A 314 20.36 19.92 8.62
CA TYR A 314 19.89 21.28 8.38
C TYR A 314 20.73 22.34 9.09
N ASN A 315 20.65 23.58 8.60
CA ASN A 315 21.16 24.74 9.34
C ASN A 315 20.40 24.93 10.67
N THR A 316 20.88 25.82 11.54
CA THR A 316 20.22 26.11 12.82
C THR A 316 18.78 26.56 12.62
N ASP A 317 17.92 26.27 13.60
CA ASP A 317 16.53 26.71 13.70
C ASP A 317 15.53 26.12 12.69
N VAL A 318 15.98 25.37 11.67
CA VAL A 318 15.09 24.75 10.67
C VAL A 318 14.13 23.73 11.29
N LEU A 319 14.58 23.05 12.36
CA LEU A 319 13.81 22.05 13.11
C LEU A 319 13.57 22.49 14.57
N ALA A 320 13.42 23.79 14.83
CA ALA A 320 13.19 24.31 16.18
C ALA A 320 11.71 24.23 16.64
N GLY A 321 10.81 23.73 15.79
CA GLY A 321 9.42 23.47 16.13
C GLY A 321 9.27 22.26 17.05
N SER A 322 8.05 22.01 17.54
CA SER A 322 7.75 20.87 18.43
C SER A 322 7.01 19.72 17.73
N ASN A 323 6.76 19.85 16.43
CA ASN A 323 6.01 18.91 15.58
C ASN A 323 6.62 18.88 14.18
N ASP A 324 7.95 18.98 14.09
CA ASP A 324 8.64 19.06 12.82
C ASP A 324 8.55 17.73 12.09
N ASN A 325 7.91 17.78 10.92
CA ASN A 325 7.79 16.64 10.01
C ASN A 325 8.88 16.68 8.94
N GLN A 326 9.49 15.54 8.67
CA GLN A 326 10.33 15.30 7.50
C GLN A 326 9.62 14.35 6.53
N GLU A 327 9.50 14.73 5.26
CA GLU A 327 9.07 13.81 4.20
C GLU A 327 10.28 13.20 3.48
N ILE A 328 10.29 11.88 3.34
CA ILE A 328 11.28 11.12 2.57
C ILE A 328 10.56 10.28 1.52
N VAL A 329 10.99 10.41 0.26
CA VAL A 329 10.59 9.53 -0.83
C VAL A 329 11.70 8.49 -1.03
N VAL A 330 11.36 7.21 -1.05
CA VAL A 330 12.33 6.12 -1.21
C VAL A 330 11.99 5.28 -2.43
N ASN A 331 13.02 4.91 -3.18
CA ASN A 331 12.92 4.07 -4.37
C ASN A 331 14.13 3.13 -4.41
N ASN A 332 13.88 1.83 -4.32
CA ASN A 332 14.94 0.81 -4.34
C ASN A 332 16.02 1.02 -3.26
N VAL A 333 15.62 1.42 -2.04
CA VAL A 333 16.56 1.64 -0.92
C VAL A 333 16.67 0.38 -0.08
N ASN A 334 17.90 -0.07 0.21
CA ASN A 334 18.13 -1.26 1.03
C ASN A 334 19.09 -0.98 2.19
N MET A 335 18.57 -1.07 3.41
CA MET A 335 19.33 -0.89 4.64
C MET A 335 19.51 -2.23 5.38
N ASP A 336 20.73 -2.50 5.83
CA ASP A 336 20.97 -3.60 6.77
C ASP A 336 20.43 -3.31 8.17
N LYS A 337 20.47 -4.28 9.07
CA LYS A 337 19.85 -4.18 10.41
C LYS A 337 20.39 -3.05 11.30
N ASP A 338 21.60 -2.54 11.05
CA ASP A 338 22.23 -1.52 11.92
C ASP A 338 22.33 -0.14 11.23
N ALA A 339 22.06 -0.09 9.92
CA ALA A 339 22.03 1.13 9.14
C ALA A 339 20.89 2.07 9.56
N ARG A 340 21.08 3.37 9.34
CA ARG A 340 20.11 4.41 9.71
C ARG A 340 20.14 5.61 8.79
N ILE A 341 19.00 6.29 8.69
CA ILE A 341 18.93 7.66 8.15
C ILE A 341 18.84 8.62 9.34
N ASN A 342 19.72 9.60 9.37
CA ASN A 342 19.80 10.60 10.43
C ASN A 342 19.42 11.98 9.90
N ILE A 343 18.42 12.61 10.52
CA ILE A 343 17.92 13.94 10.15
C ILE A 343 17.97 14.84 11.38
N THR A 344 18.71 15.93 11.35
CA THR A 344 18.87 16.84 12.50
C THR A 344 19.29 18.22 12.02
N THR A 345 19.51 19.16 12.92
CA THR A 345 20.21 20.42 12.64
C THR A 345 21.67 20.37 13.13
N VAL A 346 22.49 21.32 12.70
CA VAL A 346 23.88 21.45 13.19
C VAL A 346 23.98 21.65 14.72
N ASN A 347 22.95 22.20 15.35
CA ASN A 347 22.84 22.42 16.81
C ASN A 347 22.10 21.29 17.54
N GLY A 348 21.51 20.32 16.84
CA GLY A 348 20.90 19.13 17.43
C GLY A 348 19.42 19.23 17.75
N ASP A 349 18.70 20.08 17.03
CA ASP A 349 17.25 20.03 16.97
C ASP A 349 16.81 18.79 16.15
N HIS A 350 15.56 18.37 16.36
CA HIS A 350 15.07 17.08 15.90
C HIS A 350 13.72 17.15 15.19
N ILE A 351 13.35 16.04 14.57
CA ILE A 351 12.01 15.83 14.03
C ILE A 351 11.16 15.00 14.99
N GLU A 352 9.87 15.33 15.10
CA GLU A 352 8.87 14.52 15.81
C GLU A 352 8.00 13.68 14.88
N ALA A 353 7.96 14.04 13.60
CA ALA A 353 7.15 13.35 12.61
C ALA A 353 8.00 12.94 11.39
N LEU A 354 7.70 11.76 10.86
CA LEU A 354 8.35 11.22 9.67
C LEU A 354 7.27 10.75 8.69
N THR A 355 7.31 11.28 7.48
CA THR A 355 6.49 10.81 6.37
C THR A 355 7.36 10.03 5.39
N ILE A 356 6.99 8.78 5.09
CA ILE A 356 7.70 7.94 4.11
C ILE A 356 6.78 7.71 2.91
N ASN A 357 7.29 7.99 1.72
CA ASN A 357 6.61 7.74 0.45
C ASN A 357 7.42 6.71 -0.36
N ALA A 358 7.00 5.45 -0.37
CA ALA A 358 7.69 4.39 -1.10
C ALA A 358 7.21 4.32 -2.55
N VAL A 359 8.11 4.51 -3.52
CA VAL A 359 7.79 4.54 -4.96
C VAL A 359 8.77 3.71 -5.77
N GLY A 360 8.38 3.31 -6.99
CA GLY A 360 9.26 2.56 -7.87
C GLY A 360 9.61 1.16 -7.35
N GLY A 361 10.88 0.94 -7.04
CA GLY A 361 11.41 -0.33 -6.52
C GLY A 361 11.17 -0.52 -5.02
N ALA A 362 11.07 -1.79 -4.61
CA ALA A 362 10.87 -2.17 -3.21
C ALA A 362 11.97 -1.60 -2.29
N SER A 363 11.57 -1.14 -1.10
CA SER A 363 12.49 -0.53 -0.14
C SER A 363 12.46 -1.22 1.23
N LYS A 364 13.62 -1.30 1.86
CA LYS A 364 13.82 -1.82 3.22
C LYS A 364 14.55 -0.78 4.07
N LEU A 365 13.87 -0.27 5.09
CA LEU A 365 14.34 0.81 5.96
C LEU A 365 14.39 0.31 7.41
N THR A 366 15.56 0.31 8.04
CA THR A 366 15.78 -0.40 9.31
C THR A 366 15.91 0.51 10.53
N ASN A 367 16.20 1.80 10.34
CA ASN A 367 16.23 2.74 11.45
C ASN A 367 16.22 4.21 11.00
N PHE A 368 15.66 5.06 11.86
CA PHE A 368 15.69 6.51 11.71
C PHE A 368 16.12 7.13 13.03
N THR A 369 17.02 8.12 12.94
CA THR A 369 17.49 8.86 14.10
C THR A 369 17.42 10.36 13.84
N SER A 370 17.37 11.12 14.92
CA SER A 370 17.48 12.56 14.88
C SER A 370 18.44 12.99 15.98
N ASN A 371 19.73 12.82 15.71
CA ASN A 371 20.80 13.11 16.68
C ASN A 371 21.98 13.82 16.04
N THR A 372 22.74 14.53 16.87
CA THR A 372 24.07 15.02 16.53
C THR A 372 25.14 14.24 17.29
N ILE A 373 26.37 14.33 16.82
CA ILE A 373 27.56 13.86 17.55
C ILE A 373 27.70 14.49 18.94
N ARG A 374 27.00 15.61 19.21
CA ARG A 374 27.00 16.31 20.51
C ARG A 374 25.92 15.81 21.47
N GLN A 375 24.89 15.09 20.99
CA GLN A 375 23.78 14.57 21.79
C GLN A 375 23.35 13.16 21.31
N PRO A 376 24.02 12.09 21.76
CA PRO A 376 23.75 10.72 21.31
C PRO A 376 22.38 10.16 21.74
N ASP A 377 21.69 10.77 22.71
CA ASP A 377 20.52 10.17 23.40
C ASP A 377 19.13 10.49 22.79
N GLN A 378 19.03 11.18 21.64
CA GLN A 378 17.74 11.59 21.06
C GLN A 378 17.05 10.54 20.16
N VAL A 379 17.33 9.24 20.30
CA VAL A 379 16.73 8.17 19.46
C VAL A 379 15.21 7.98 19.60
N ALA A 380 14.56 8.72 20.50
CA ALA A 380 13.12 8.66 20.79
C ALA A 380 12.35 9.93 20.40
N SER A 381 12.91 10.81 19.57
CA SER A 381 12.27 12.06 19.14
C SER A 381 11.12 11.86 18.16
N ILE A 382 11.25 10.91 17.23
CA ILE A 382 10.22 10.63 16.21
C ILE A 382 9.06 9.87 16.85
N LYS A 383 7.92 10.56 16.97
CA LYS A 383 6.68 10.14 17.63
C LYS A 383 5.65 9.61 16.65
N THR A 384 5.61 10.15 15.44
CA THR A 384 4.59 9.78 14.46
C THR A 384 5.23 9.37 13.15
N MET A 385 4.80 8.26 12.58
CA MET A 385 5.19 7.82 11.25
C MET A 385 3.96 7.72 10.34
N HIS A 386 3.99 8.43 9.22
CA HIS A 386 2.98 8.38 8.15
C HIS A 386 3.57 7.69 6.93
N ILE A 387 2.89 6.66 6.42
CA ILE A 387 3.34 5.83 5.32
C ILE A 387 2.39 5.98 4.14
N LYS A 388 2.95 6.30 2.98
CA LYS A 388 2.23 6.38 1.70
C LYS A 388 3.09 5.82 0.56
N GLY A 389 2.53 5.78 -0.63
CA GLY A 389 3.23 5.34 -1.85
C GLY A 389 2.72 4.02 -2.41
N THR A 390 3.38 3.54 -3.45
CA THR A 390 2.90 2.47 -4.34
C THR A 390 3.86 1.29 -4.47
N ALA A 391 5.07 1.38 -3.91
CA ALA A 391 6.06 0.31 -3.95
C ALA A 391 6.12 -0.45 -2.62
N ASP A 392 6.49 -1.72 -2.67
CA ASP A 392 6.64 -2.58 -1.48
C ASP A 392 7.61 -1.98 -0.46
N LEU A 393 7.23 -2.06 0.82
CA LEU A 393 7.96 -1.45 1.90
C LEU A 393 8.10 -2.41 3.08
N THR A 394 9.35 -2.59 3.53
CA THR A 394 9.65 -3.09 4.88
C THR A 394 10.25 -1.96 5.69
N VAL A 395 9.65 -1.62 6.83
CA VAL A 395 10.06 -0.48 7.65
C VAL A 395 10.11 -0.85 9.13
N ASP A 396 11.22 -0.51 9.76
CA ASP A 396 11.35 -0.50 11.21
C ASP A 396 10.92 0.86 11.75
N THR A 397 10.04 0.81 12.74
CA THR A 397 9.65 2.01 13.48
C THR A 397 10.73 2.44 14.48
N THR A 398 10.59 3.66 14.97
CA THR A 398 11.48 4.26 15.96
C THR A 398 11.10 3.88 17.39
N SER A 399 12.04 4.01 18.32
CA SER A 399 11.81 3.64 19.73
C SER A 399 10.86 4.58 20.49
N GLY A 400 10.64 5.80 19.96
CA GLY A 400 9.78 6.84 20.53
C GLY A 400 8.38 6.91 19.92
N LEU A 401 8.00 5.90 19.13
CA LEU A 401 6.74 5.89 18.38
C LEU A 401 5.51 5.95 19.31
N TYR A 402 4.60 6.86 19.01
CA TYR A 402 3.23 6.94 19.54
C TYR A 402 2.19 6.49 18.52
N SER A 403 2.37 6.84 17.24
CA SER A 403 1.43 6.47 16.19
C SER A 403 2.09 6.07 14.88
N PHE A 404 1.56 5.03 14.27
CA PHE A 404 1.88 4.59 12.91
C PHE A 404 0.61 4.64 12.06
N ASP A 405 0.65 5.32 10.92
CA ASP A 405 -0.48 5.45 10.01
C ASP A 405 -0.04 5.12 8.58
N ALA A 406 -0.64 4.07 8.01
CA ALA A 406 -0.41 3.65 6.63
C ALA A 406 -1.69 3.70 5.78
N THR A 407 -2.71 4.45 6.19
CA THR A 407 -4.02 4.49 5.49
C THR A 407 -3.94 4.98 4.04
N GLU A 408 -2.94 5.80 3.71
CA GLU A 408 -2.66 6.30 2.36
C GLU A 408 -1.75 5.38 1.52
N TYR A 409 -1.19 4.33 2.12
CA TYR A 409 -0.32 3.39 1.42
C TYR A 409 -1.11 2.54 0.42
N LYS A 410 -0.50 2.28 -0.73
CA LYS A 410 -1.08 1.55 -1.89
C LYS A 410 -0.12 0.51 -2.47
N GLY A 411 1.07 0.31 -1.90
CA GLY A 411 1.99 -0.75 -2.34
C GLY A 411 1.43 -2.14 -2.07
N ASN A 412 1.88 -3.16 -2.80
CA ASN A 412 1.29 -4.50 -2.69
C ASN A 412 1.61 -5.19 -1.35
N LYS A 413 2.75 -4.83 -0.74
CA LYS A 413 3.20 -5.43 0.52
C LYS A 413 3.74 -4.38 1.48
N LEU A 414 3.19 -4.35 2.69
CA LEU A 414 3.75 -3.60 3.83
C LEU A 414 4.20 -4.58 4.92
N ILE A 415 5.45 -4.44 5.36
CA ILE A 415 5.93 -5.07 6.59
C ILE A 415 6.39 -3.97 7.54
N ALA A 416 5.67 -3.77 8.64
CA ALA A 416 6.01 -2.82 9.69
C ALA A 416 6.56 -3.54 10.92
N ASN A 417 7.84 -3.33 11.23
CA ASN A 417 8.45 -3.81 12.46
C ASN A 417 8.27 -2.74 13.55
N VAL A 418 7.22 -2.91 14.35
CA VAL A 418 6.78 -1.95 15.35
C VAL A 418 7.52 -2.14 16.67
N LYS A 419 8.11 -1.06 17.18
CA LYS A 419 8.78 -0.97 18.49
C LYS A 419 7.86 -0.21 19.45
N ALA A 420 6.97 -0.93 20.13
CA ALA A 420 5.92 -0.33 20.94
C ALA A 420 6.44 0.39 22.19
N ASN A 421 7.46 -0.18 22.85
CA ASN A 421 8.19 0.36 24.02
C ASN A 421 7.33 1.04 25.10
N GLY A 422 6.07 0.61 25.26
CA GLY A 422 5.16 1.21 26.23
C GLY A 422 4.34 2.41 25.73
N TYR A 423 4.72 3.07 24.63
CA TYR A 423 4.18 4.37 24.21
C TYR A 423 3.14 4.31 23.09
N VAL A 424 3.22 3.32 22.20
CA VAL A 424 2.35 3.25 21.01
C VAL A 424 0.87 3.20 21.43
N GLN A 425 0.10 4.13 20.88
CA GLN A 425 -1.33 4.31 21.14
C GLN A 425 -2.20 3.91 19.94
N SER A 426 -1.67 4.01 18.72
CA SER A 426 -2.42 3.75 17.49
C SER A 426 -1.51 3.17 16.41
N ILE A 427 -1.96 2.08 15.80
CA ILE A 427 -1.39 1.52 14.58
C ILE A 427 -2.54 1.39 13.60
N LYS A 428 -2.40 2.01 12.42
CA LYS A 428 -3.35 1.90 11.32
C LYS A 428 -2.63 1.39 10.09
N GLY A 429 -3.13 0.28 9.55
CA GLY A 429 -2.70 -0.27 8.29
C GLY A 429 -3.35 0.39 7.09
N SER A 430 -3.16 -0.25 5.95
CA SER A 430 -3.47 0.23 4.63
C SER A 430 -4.75 -0.43 4.10
N GLY A 431 -4.91 -0.45 2.78
CA GLY A 431 -5.99 -1.19 2.12
C GLY A 431 -5.52 -2.50 1.48
N GLN A 432 -4.39 -3.04 1.95
CA GLN A 432 -3.65 -4.16 1.38
C GLN A 432 -3.31 -5.17 2.48
N ASP A 433 -2.76 -6.33 2.11
CA ASP A 433 -2.34 -7.34 3.08
C ASP A 433 -1.08 -6.87 3.84
N ASP A 434 -1.27 -6.32 5.05
CA ASP A 434 -0.19 -5.80 5.87
C ASP A 434 0.33 -6.82 6.90
N VAL A 435 1.61 -6.68 7.27
CA VAL A 435 2.23 -7.46 8.34
C VAL A 435 2.83 -6.55 9.40
N PHE A 436 2.32 -6.65 10.64
CA PHE A 436 2.84 -5.94 11.80
C PHE A 436 3.62 -6.87 12.71
N ASN A 437 4.94 -6.67 12.83
CA ASN A 437 5.77 -7.39 13.79
C ASN A 437 5.99 -6.52 15.03
N VAL A 438 5.33 -6.83 16.14
CA VAL A 438 5.30 -6.01 17.34
C VAL A 438 6.30 -6.50 18.39
N THR A 439 7.20 -5.61 18.79
CA THR A 439 8.17 -5.75 19.88
C THR A 439 7.97 -4.64 20.91
N GLY A 440 8.51 -4.77 22.12
CA GLY A 440 8.38 -3.77 23.19
C GLY A 440 6.97 -3.69 23.80
N ALA A 441 6.12 -4.69 23.57
CA ALA A 441 4.74 -4.78 24.08
C ALA A 441 4.59 -5.89 25.14
N SER A 442 5.67 -6.21 25.85
CA SER A 442 5.69 -7.33 26.81
C SER A 442 4.54 -7.26 27.82
N GLY A 443 3.82 -8.37 27.94
CA GLY A 443 2.71 -8.55 28.87
C GLY A 443 1.36 -7.99 28.45
N ARG A 444 1.23 -7.35 27.28
CA ARG A 444 -0.06 -6.80 26.82
C ARG A 444 -0.27 -6.87 25.32
N ILE A 445 -1.53 -6.85 24.90
CA ILE A 445 -1.93 -6.57 23.52
C ILE A 445 -2.13 -5.05 23.36
N ILE A 446 -1.70 -4.50 22.22
CA ILE A 446 -1.95 -3.11 21.85
C ILE A 446 -3.05 -3.04 20.78
N PRO A 447 -3.87 -1.97 20.73
CA PRO A 447 -4.87 -1.81 19.69
C PRO A 447 -4.25 -1.62 18.32
N ILE A 448 -4.80 -2.30 17.31
CA ILE A 448 -4.37 -2.22 15.91
C ILE A 448 -5.60 -2.21 15.01
N ASP A 449 -5.61 -1.29 14.06
CA ASP A 449 -6.52 -1.31 12.92
C ASP A 449 -5.71 -1.76 11.70
N GLY A 450 -5.89 -2.97 11.20
CA GLY A 450 -5.16 -3.45 10.03
C GLY A 450 -5.65 -2.81 8.73
N GLY A 451 -6.88 -2.32 8.71
CA GLY A 451 -7.49 -1.71 7.54
C GLY A 451 -8.24 -2.74 6.70
N ALA A 452 -8.08 -2.69 5.38
CA ALA A 452 -8.68 -3.69 4.50
C ALA A 452 -7.58 -4.59 3.95
N GLY A 453 -7.86 -5.87 3.74
CA GLY A 453 -6.87 -6.83 3.30
C GLY A 453 -6.96 -8.09 4.15
N LYS A 454 -5.97 -8.96 4.03
CA LYS A 454 -5.71 -10.04 4.99
C LYS A 454 -4.51 -9.65 5.85
N ASP A 455 -4.79 -8.97 6.94
CA ASP A 455 -3.79 -8.39 7.81
C ASP A 455 -3.29 -9.38 8.87
N THR A 456 -1.98 -9.35 9.10
CA THR A 456 -1.29 -10.24 10.04
C THR A 456 -0.56 -9.46 11.13
N VAL A 457 -0.89 -9.74 12.39
CA VAL A 457 -0.20 -9.18 13.55
C VAL A 457 0.60 -10.26 14.26
N ASN A 458 1.90 -10.02 14.47
CA ASN A 458 2.82 -10.90 15.17
C ASN A 458 3.32 -10.22 16.45
N PHE A 459 2.86 -10.66 17.62
CA PHE A 459 3.47 -10.28 18.89
C PHE A 459 4.69 -11.16 19.17
N ILE A 460 5.88 -10.56 19.11
CA ILE A 460 7.16 -11.24 19.30
C ILE A 460 7.44 -11.45 20.80
N ASP A 461 7.18 -10.42 21.60
CA ASP A 461 7.31 -10.49 23.05
C ASP A 461 6.17 -11.30 23.68
N ALA A 462 6.46 -11.91 24.84
CA ALA A 462 5.46 -12.68 25.56
C ALA A 462 4.33 -11.81 26.12
N ILE A 463 3.08 -12.18 25.86
CA ILE A 463 1.89 -11.67 26.54
C ILE A 463 1.52 -12.59 27.72
N ASN A 464 0.77 -12.09 28.71
CA ASN A 464 0.35 -12.89 29.87
C ASN A 464 -0.97 -12.37 30.47
N GLY A 465 -1.63 -13.21 31.28
CA GLY A 465 -2.84 -12.81 32.00
C GLY A 465 -4.07 -12.66 31.10
N ASN A 466 -5.06 -11.92 31.59
CA ASN A 466 -6.30 -11.64 30.86
C ASN A 466 -6.07 -10.48 29.89
N GLN A 467 -6.36 -10.71 28.62
CA GLN A 467 -6.20 -9.73 27.55
C GLN A 467 -7.54 -9.53 26.83
N HIS A 468 -7.91 -8.27 26.64
CA HIS A 468 -8.95 -7.90 25.71
C HIS A 468 -8.28 -7.62 24.36
N VAL A 469 -8.68 -8.37 23.33
CA VAL A 469 -8.16 -8.18 21.98
C VAL A 469 -8.96 -7.06 21.34
N GLU A 470 -8.33 -5.91 21.16
CA GLU A 470 -8.93 -4.72 20.57
C GLU A 470 -8.32 -4.50 19.18
N MET A 471 -8.86 -5.17 18.16
CA MET A 471 -8.34 -5.10 16.79
C MET A 471 -9.48 -5.06 15.79
N THR A 472 -9.34 -4.23 14.76
CA THR A 472 -10.26 -4.13 13.61
C THR A 472 -9.46 -4.37 12.33
N GLY A 473 -10.08 -4.95 11.30
CA GLY A 473 -9.37 -5.25 10.05
C GLY A 473 -8.15 -6.15 10.23
N VAL A 474 -8.20 -7.12 11.15
CA VAL A 474 -7.10 -8.07 11.36
C VAL A 474 -7.66 -9.48 11.29
N GLU A 475 -7.10 -10.30 10.40
CA GLU A 475 -7.58 -11.67 10.16
C GLU A 475 -6.69 -12.72 10.84
N VAL A 476 -5.39 -12.43 10.97
CA VAL A 476 -4.40 -13.35 11.53
C VAL A 476 -3.67 -12.72 12.71
N LEU A 477 -3.78 -13.35 13.88
CA LEU A 477 -3.04 -12.95 15.07
C LEU A 477 -2.08 -14.06 15.48
N ASN A 478 -0.80 -13.75 15.61
CA ASN A 478 0.21 -14.63 16.18
C ASN A 478 0.71 -14.06 17.51
N ILE A 479 0.64 -14.85 18.57
CA ILE A 479 1.05 -14.46 19.91
C ILE A 479 2.19 -15.33 20.42
N ASN A 480 2.92 -14.81 21.40
CA ASN A 480 3.86 -15.55 22.22
C ASN A 480 3.35 -15.54 23.67
N THR A 481 3.12 -16.70 24.29
CA THR A 481 2.59 -16.76 25.67
C THR A 481 2.92 -18.07 26.37
N ASN A 482 2.91 -18.05 27.70
CA ASN A 482 2.85 -19.26 28.53
C ASN A 482 1.44 -19.49 29.11
N ALA A 483 0.74 -18.43 29.52
CA ALA A 483 -0.61 -18.52 30.05
C ALA A 483 -1.39 -17.22 29.80
N SER A 484 -2.49 -17.31 29.06
CA SER A 484 -3.34 -16.16 28.74
C SER A 484 -4.82 -16.53 28.61
N VAL A 485 -5.69 -15.58 28.95
CA VAL A 485 -7.10 -15.58 28.57
C VAL A 485 -7.30 -14.47 27.56
N LEU A 486 -7.85 -14.78 26.39
CA LEU A 486 -8.05 -13.85 25.28
C LEU A 486 -9.54 -13.68 25.04
N ASP A 487 -10.03 -12.45 25.18
CA ASP A 487 -11.41 -12.09 24.85
C ASP A 487 -11.45 -11.34 23.51
N PHE A 488 -12.12 -11.94 22.52
CA PHE A 488 -12.20 -11.43 21.16
C PHE A 488 -13.49 -10.63 20.89
N THR A 489 -14.25 -10.24 21.91
CA THR A 489 -15.51 -9.50 21.74
C THR A 489 -15.36 -8.26 20.84
N ARG A 490 -14.19 -7.61 20.86
CA ARG A 490 -13.86 -6.43 20.04
C ARG A 490 -12.91 -6.72 18.87
N ALA A 491 -12.74 -7.99 18.50
CA ALA A 491 -11.87 -8.44 17.41
C ALA A 491 -12.46 -9.67 16.69
N GLN A 492 -13.68 -9.51 16.17
CA GLN A 492 -14.44 -10.61 15.54
C GLN A 492 -13.95 -10.98 14.13
N GLU A 493 -13.08 -10.19 13.52
CA GLU A 493 -12.53 -10.42 12.18
C GLU A 493 -11.34 -11.39 12.20
N ILE A 494 -10.72 -11.57 13.38
CA ILE A 494 -9.64 -12.53 13.54
C ILE A 494 -10.23 -13.94 13.41
N THR A 495 -9.74 -14.68 12.41
CA THR A 495 -10.18 -16.05 12.11
C THR A 495 -9.05 -17.07 12.29
N GLU A 496 -7.79 -16.62 12.31
CA GLU A 496 -6.62 -17.47 12.51
C GLU A 496 -5.77 -16.99 13.70
N LEU A 497 -5.49 -17.91 14.63
CA LEU A 497 -4.66 -17.64 15.81
C LEU A 497 -3.43 -18.56 15.83
N GLY A 498 -2.23 -18.00 15.76
CA GLY A 498 -0.99 -18.72 16.04
C GLY A 498 -0.55 -18.54 17.49
N ILE A 499 -0.23 -19.65 18.17
CA ILE A 499 0.16 -19.65 19.57
C ILE A 499 1.60 -20.17 19.69
N ASN A 500 2.53 -19.26 19.99
CA ASN A 500 3.91 -19.56 20.30
C ASN A 500 4.16 -19.54 21.82
N GLY A 501 5.36 -19.94 22.24
CA GLY A 501 5.78 -19.94 23.64
C GLY A 501 6.61 -21.17 23.99
N THR A 502 6.72 -21.46 25.29
CA THR A 502 7.37 -22.69 25.77
C THR A 502 6.33 -23.77 26.05
N SER A 503 5.43 -23.53 27.00
CA SER A 503 4.31 -24.40 27.36
C SER A 503 3.06 -23.53 27.47
N ALA A 504 2.46 -23.24 26.32
CA ALA A 504 1.38 -22.27 26.20
C ALA A 504 0.05 -22.87 26.68
N THR A 505 -0.68 -22.14 27.51
CA THR A 505 -2.07 -22.44 27.90
C THR A 505 -2.94 -21.22 27.59
N VAL A 506 -3.89 -21.36 26.67
CA VAL A 506 -4.68 -20.25 26.16
C VAL A 506 -6.17 -20.56 26.25
N ASN A 507 -6.91 -19.70 26.93
CA ASN A 507 -8.37 -19.73 26.93
C ASN A 507 -8.89 -18.64 25.99
N ILE A 508 -9.69 -19.03 25.00
CA ILE A 508 -10.25 -18.16 23.97
C ILE A 508 -11.74 -17.96 24.26
N LEU A 509 -12.15 -16.70 24.37
CA LEU A 509 -13.52 -16.29 24.68
C LEU A 509 -14.10 -15.42 23.55
N ASN A 510 -15.40 -15.56 23.31
CA ASN A 510 -16.19 -14.68 22.43
C ASN A 510 -15.56 -14.48 21.04
N SER A 511 -15.16 -15.56 20.36
CA SER A 511 -14.33 -15.47 19.14
C SER A 511 -14.95 -16.15 17.94
N LYS A 512 -14.59 -15.67 16.73
CA LYS A 512 -14.81 -16.36 15.45
C LYS A 512 -13.58 -17.10 14.92
N ILE A 513 -12.64 -17.47 15.81
CA ILE A 513 -11.44 -18.21 15.42
C ILE A 513 -11.86 -19.54 14.78
N ALA A 514 -11.57 -19.66 13.48
CA ALA A 514 -11.81 -20.85 12.70
C ALA A 514 -10.60 -21.79 12.70
N LYS A 515 -9.39 -21.24 12.85
CA LYS A 515 -8.13 -21.98 12.81
C LYS A 515 -7.19 -21.57 13.95
N VAL A 516 -6.64 -22.57 14.63
CA VAL A 516 -5.58 -22.39 15.62
C VAL A 516 -4.32 -23.13 15.16
N ASN A 517 -3.19 -22.44 15.11
CA ASN A 517 -1.88 -23.03 14.88
C ASN A 517 -1.11 -23.09 16.21
N ALA A 518 -0.90 -24.30 16.74
CA ALA A 518 -0.07 -24.58 17.91
C ALA A 518 1.42 -24.64 17.52
N LYS A 519 2.19 -23.68 18.00
CA LYS A 519 3.61 -23.48 17.67
C LYS A 519 4.53 -23.41 18.89
N ALA A 520 4.02 -23.68 20.10
CA ALA A 520 4.83 -23.65 21.31
C ALA A 520 5.89 -24.76 21.34
N THR A 521 6.97 -24.52 22.06
CA THR A 521 8.17 -25.38 22.02
C THR A 521 7.94 -26.77 22.60
N ASN A 522 7.22 -26.86 23.72
CA ASN A 522 6.95 -28.12 24.41
C ASN A 522 5.49 -28.54 24.23
N SER A 523 4.56 -27.62 24.54
CA SER A 523 3.13 -27.92 24.49
C SER A 523 2.28 -26.68 24.26
N THR A 524 1.16 -26.85 23.56
CA THR A 524 0.10 -25.85 23.41
C THR A 524 -1.22 -26.45 23.88
N ASN A 525 -1.81 -25.89 24.94
CA ASN A 525 -3.12 -26.26 25.47
C ASN A 525 -4.11 -25.13 25.20
N VAL A 526 -5.19 -25.43 24.49
CA VAL A 526 -6.18 -24.43 24.05
C VAL A 526 -7.54 -24.80 24.61
N THR A 527 -8.25 -23.82 25.15
CA THR A 527 -9.67 -23.95 25.50
C THR A 527 -10.46 -22.95 24.68
N ILE A 528 -11.37 -23.43 23.84
CA ILE A 528 -12.31 -22.62 23.07
C ILE A 528 -13.71 -23.20 23.23
N ASN A 529 -14.41 -22.74 24.27
CA ASN A 529 -15.77 -23.16 24.56
C ASN A 529 -16.77 -22.17 23.95
N ASN A 530 -17.95 -22.68 23.60
CA ASN A 530 -19.07 -21.96 23.01
C ASN A 530 -18.75 -21.27 21.67
N SER A 531 -17.75 -21.75 20.93
CA SER A 531 -17.51 -21.32 19.55
C SER A 531 -17.99 -22.40 18.58
N THR A 532 -18.86 -22.00 17.66
CA THR A 532 -19.30 -22.83 16.53
C THR A 532 -18.38 -22.69 15.32
N ASP A 533 -17.38 -21.79 15.36
CA ASP A 533 -16.57 -21.41 14.20
C ASP A 533 -15.29 -22.23 14.07
N ILE A 534 -14.73 -22.73 15.18
CA ILE A 534 -13.50 -23.52 15.17
C ILE A 534 -13.65 -24.77 14.28
N ARG A 535 -12.75 -24.90 13.29
CA ARG A 535 -12.68 -26.02 12.34
C ARG A 535 -11.32 -26.66 12.33
N ASP A 536 -10.24 -25.91 12.48
CA ASP A 536 -8.89 -26.42 12.30
C ASP A 536 -8.03 -26.20 13.54
N PHE A 537 -7.44 -27.28 14.05
CA PHE A 537 -6.38 -27.25 15.05
C PHE A 537 -5.12 -27.88 14.44
N VAL A 538 -4.16 -27.03 14.09
CA VAL A 538 -2.92 -27.43 13.43
C VAL A 538 -1.78 -27.38 14.45
N ILE A 539 -1.07 -28.47 14.62
CA ILE A 539 0.10 -28.58 15.50
C ILE A 539 1.35 -28.57 14.63
N GLU A 540 2.04 -27.44 14.63
CA GLU A 540 3.28 -27.24 13.87
C GLU A 540 4.52 -27.59 14.70
N LYS A 541 4.40 -27.56 16.04
CA LYS A 541 5.51 -27.80 16.96
C LYS A 541 4.99 -28.19 18.35
N GLY A 542 5.75 -29.00 19.08
CA GLY A 542 5.42 -29.47 20.42
C GLY A 542 4.18 -30.35 20.44
N ASN A 543 3.72 -30.74 21.63
CA ASN A 543 2.46 -31.44 21.79
C ASN A 543 1.28 -30.46 21.75
N GLY A 544 0.12 -30.89 21.26
CA GLY A 544 -1.07 -30.04 21.16
C GLY A 544 -2.27 -30.62 21.87
N SER A 545 -2.99 -29.81 22.64
CA SER A 545 -4.26 -30.19 23.24
C SER A 545 -5.29 -29.09 22.99
N ILE A 546 -6.50 -29.47 22.58
CA ILE A 546 -7.61 -28.54 22.40
C ILE A 546 -8.87 -29.03 23.12
N THR A 547 -9.47 -28.15 23.91
CA THR A 547 -10.84 -28.30 24.42
C THR A 547 -11.77 -27.47 23.54
N ALA A 548 -12.68 -28.12 22.80
CA ALA A 548 -13.54 -27.49 21.80
C ALA A 548 -15.02 -27.87 22.00
N ASN A 549 -15.65 -27.36 23.06
CA ASN A 549 -17.08 -27.57 23.30
C ASN A 549 -17.88 -26.47 22.61
N GLY A 550 -18.61 -26.77 21.54
CA GLY A 550 -19.40 -25.81 20.77
C GLY A 550 -19.43 -26.09 19.26
N THR A 551 -18.39 -26.74 18.73
CA THR A 551 -18.34 -27.16 17.32
C THR A 551 -18.81 -28.60 17.15
N GLU A 552 -19.41 -28.90 16.00
CA GLU A 552 -19.82 -30.25 15.61
C GLU A 552 -18.77 -30.96 14.74
N LYS A 553 -17.86 -30.20 14.10
CA LYS A 553 -16.80 -30.76 13.26
C LYS A 553 -15.45 -30.11 13.57
N LEU A 554 -14.42 -30.93 13.71
CA LEU A 554 -13.06 -30.49 13.98
C LEU A 554 -12.06 -31.29 13.13
N ASN A 555 -11.09 -30.58 12.56
CA ASN A 555 -9.92 -31.14 11.91
C ASN A 555 -8.72 -30.93 12.84
N VAL A 556 -7.98 -31.99 13.13
CA VAL A 556 -6.71 -31.93 13.85
C VAL A 556 -5.60 -32.38 12.92
N LYS A 557 -4.62 -31.51 12.68
CA LYS A 557 -3.51 -31.82 11.80
C LYS A 557 -2.18 -31.62 12.52
N VAL A 558 -1.34 -32.65 12.56
CA VAL A 558 0.05 -32.55 13.00
C VAL A 558 0.94 -32.43 11.77
N ALA A 559 1.63 -31.31 11.65
CA ALA A 559 2.44 -30.97 10.48
C ALA A 559 3.71 -30.22 10.91
N ASN A 560 4.64 -30.92 11.56
CA ASN A 560 5.94 -30.32 11.87
C ASN A 560 6.69 -30.03 10.56
N ALA A 561 7.20 -28.81 10.41
CA ALA A 561 8.12 -28.51 9.32
C ALA A 561 9.42 -29.33 9.50
N SER A 562 10.08 -29.67 8.39
CA SER A 562 11.25 -30.57 8.41
C SER A 562 12.45 -30.02 9.18
N ASP A 563 12.49 -28.71 9.41
CA ASP A 563 13.51 -28.01 10.18
C ASP A 563 13.19 -27.90 11.68
N VAL A 564 12.01 -28.35 12.13
CA VAL A 564 11.67 -28.41 13.56
C VAL A 564 12.57 -29.45 14.24
N PRO A 565 13.37 -29.07 15.26
CA PRO A 565 14.22 -29.99 15.99
C PRO A 565 13.43 -31.17 16.57
N ALA A 566 14.03 -32.37 16.59
CA ALA A 566 13.36 -33.57 17.11
C ALA A 566 12.92 -33.44 18.59
N SER A 567 13.59 -32.60 19.38
CA SER A 567 13.20 -32.27 20.76
C SER A 567 11.91 -31.46 20.86
N GLN A 568 11.46 -30.90 19.75
CA GLN A 568 10.26 -30.06 19.60
C GLN A 568 9.23 -30.73 18.67
N GLY A 569 9.49 -31.96 18.23
CA GLY A 569 8.57 -32.75 17.44
C GLY A 569 7.36 -33.20 18.25
N THR A 570 6.22 -33.35 17.59
CA THR A 570 4.96 -33.71 18.22
C THR A 570 4.90 -35.22 18.50
N THR A 571 4.69 -35.59 19.76
CA THR A 571 4.53 -37.00 20.20
C THR A 571 3.10 -37.34 20.60
N SER A 572 2.28 -36.31 20.87
CA SER A 572 0.88 -36.48 21.20
C SER A 572 0.03 -35.32 20.71
N ALA A 573 -1.22 -35.63 20.38
CA ALA A 573 -2.27 -34.65 20.14
C ALA A 573 -3.54 -35.08 20.86
N SER A 574 -4.15 -34.15 21.60
CA SER A 574 -5.33 -34.42 22.41
C SER A 574 -6.51 -33.51 22.02
N VAL A 575 -7.71 -34.08 22.00
CA VAL A 575 -8.98 -33.37 21.83
C VAL A 575 -9.85 -33.65 23.04
N VAL A 576 -10.47 -32.61 23.60
CA VAL A 576 -11.50 -32.71 24.63
C VAL A 576 -12.75 -32.02 24.11
N SER A 577 -13.83 -32.75 23.86
CA SER A 577 -15.08 -32.14 23.42
C SER A 577 -16.27 -33.03 23.72
N ASN A 578 -17.37 -32.47 24.17
CA ASN A 578 -18.65 -33.17 24.26
C ASN A 578 -19.60 -32.88 23.09
N THR A 579 -19.24 -32.01 22.15
CA THR A 579 -20.09 -31.58 21.02
C THR A 579 -19.62 -32.04 19.64
N VAL A 580 -18.33 -32.33 19.47
CA VAL A 580 -17.77 -32.76 18.18
C VAL A 580 -18.42 -34.10 17.78
N LYS A 581 -19.11 -34.10 16.64
CA LYS A 581 -19.71 -35.27 15.99
C LYS A 581 -18.78 -35.91 14.97
N GLU A 582 -18.01 -35.09 14.26
CA GLU A 582 -17.04 -35.55 13.25
C GLU A 582 -15.65 -35.01 13.55
N LEU A 583 -14.69 -35.92 13.72
CA LEU A 583 -13.28 -35.59 13.95
C LEU A 583 -12.42 -36.13 12.81
N ASP A 584 -11.75 -35.22 12.09
CA ASP A 584 -10.78 -35.52 11.05
C ASP A 584 -9.37 -35.37 11.62
N PHE A 585 -8.69 -36.48 11.92
CA PHE A 585 -7.33 -36.49 12.46
C PHE A 585 -6.31 -36.83 11.38
N THR A 586 -5.33 -35.97 11.16
CA THR A 586 -4.24 -36.18 10.21
C THR A 586 -2.88 -36.05 10.90
N LEU A 587 -2.10 -37.14 10.93
CA LEU A 587 -0.67 -37.10 11.20
C LEU A 587 0.06 -36.99 9.86
N GLU A 588 0.31 -35.74 9.43
CA GLU A 588 0.97 -35.44 8.17
C GLU A 588 2.48 -35.64 8.30
N ASN A 589 3.09 -35.03 9.33
CA ASN A 589 4.50 -35.16 9.62
C ASN A 589 4.79 -34.86 11.11
N THR A 590 5.74 -35.60 11.69
CA THR A 590 6.33 -35.29 12.99
C THR A 590 7.84 -35.51 12.93
N THR A 591 8.61 -34.60 13.54
CA THR A 591 10.07 -34.73 13.64
C THR A 591 10.53 -35.51 14.88
N ALA A 592 9.59 -35.99 15.70
CA ALA A 592 9.90 -36.70 16.94
C ALA A 592 10.60 -38.06 16.69
N ASN A 593 11.57 -38.39 17.55
CA ASN A 593 12.30 -39.66 17.49
C ASN A 593 11.48 -40.87 17.99
N SER A 594 10.42 -40.65 18.76
CA SER A 594 9.53 -41.71 19.26
C SER A 594 8.98 -42.54 18.09
N SER A 595 8.90 -43.86 18.22
CA SER A 595 8.19 -44.73 17.26
C SER A 595 6.68 -44.60 17.40
N THR A 596 6.19 -44.25 18.59
CA THR A 596 4.76 -44.14 18.90
C THR A 596 4.31 -42.69 18.98
N PHE A 597 3.14 -42.42 18.43
CA PHE A 597 2.37 -41.19 18.53
C PHE A 597 1.06 -41.45 19.29
N TYR A 598 0.74 -40.60 20.27
CA TYR A 598 -0.49 -40.74 21.05
C TYR A 598 -1.60 -39.83 20.53
N GLN A 599 -2.75 -40.43 20.22
CA GLN A 599 -3.98 -39.71 19.86
C GLN A 599 -4.98 -39.85 21.00
N ASP A 600 -5.20 -38.78 21.75
CA ASP A 600 -6.11 -38.81 22.91
C ASP A 600 -7.39 -38.04 22.61
N ILE A 601 -8.51 -38.74 22.54
CA ILE A 601 -9.83 -38.17 22.25
C ILE A 601 -10.70 -38.36 23.48
N ASN A 602 -10.90 -37.29 24.24
CA ASN A 602 -11.46 -37.35 25.58
C ASN A 602 -12.83 -36.67 25.67
N SER A 603 -13.65 -37.16 26.60
CA SER A 603 -14.97 -36.61 26.91
C SER A 603 -15.97 -36.58 25.73
N VAL A 604 -15.75 -37.42 24.71
CA VAL A 604 -16.46 -37.40 23.42
C VAL A 604 -17.85 -38.02 23.42
N PHE A 605 -18.79 -37.37 24.12
CA PHE A 605 -20.18 -37.82 24.14
C PHE A 605 -20.84 -37.78 22.75
N ALA A 606 -20.68 -36.71 21.96
CA ALA A 606 -21.37 -36.55 20.68
C ALA A 606 -20.69 -37.19 19.46
N LEU A 607 -19.48 -37.76 19.61
CA LEU A 607 -18.68 -38.22 18.47
C LEU A 607 -19.35 -39.40 17.75
N GLU A 608 -19.67 -39.21 16.47
CA GLU A 608 -20.32 -40.18 15.59
C GLU A 608 -19.36 -40.73 14.53
N THR A 609 -18.43 -39.91 14.05
CA THR A 609 -17.46 -40.28 13.00
C THR A 609 -16.05 -39.85 13.40
N LEU A 610 -15.11 -40.79 13.33
CA LEU A 610 -13.67 -40.54 13.45
C LEU A 610 -12.98 -40.96 12.16
N ASN A 611 -12.31 -40.01 11.51
CA ASN A 611 -11.45 -40.23 10.37
C ASN A 611 -10.00 -40.05 10.80
N VAL A 612 -9.14 -41.01 10.50
CA VAL A 612 -7.71 -40.98 10.82
C VAL A 612 -6.90 -41.20 9.56
N VAL A 613 -5.96 -40.29 9.30
CA VAL A 613 -4.97 -40.39 8.24
C VAL A 613 -3.58 -40.28 8.86
N ASN A 614 -2.78 -41.33 8.77
CA ASN A 614 -1.39 -41.36 9.20
C ASN A 614 -0.47 -41.56 7.99
N LYS A 615 0.23 -40.50 7.60
CA LYS A 615 1.17 -40.53 6.47
C LYS A 615 2.60 -40.90 6.89
N THR A 616 2.83 -41.06 8.20
CA THR A 616 4.14 -41.33 8.78
C THR A 616 4.32 -42.81 9.08
N ASP A 617 5.57 -43.23 9.26
CA ASP A 617 5.92 -44.56 9.75
C ASP A 617 5.71 -44.74 11.26
N LYS A 618 5.19 -43.71 11.96
CA LYS A 618 4.93 -43.77 13.39
C LYS A 618 3.68 -44.58 13.69
N ASP A 619 3.74 -45.37 14.74
CA ASP A 619 2.60 -46.12 15.24
C ASP A 619 1.67 -45.17 16.00
N ILE A 620 0.39 -45.15 15.67
CA ILE A 620 -0.60 -44.39 16.43
C ILE A 620 -1.22 -45.31 17.49
N THR A 621 -1.08 -44.90 18.75
CA THR A 621 -1.88 -45.43 19.86
C THR A 621 -2.99 -44.44 20.17
N ALA A 622 -4.22 -44.83 19.89
CA ALA A 622 -5.41 -44.01 20.10
C ALA A 622 -6.14 -44.39 21.39
N SER A 623 -6.47 -43.39 22.19
CA SER A 623 -7.40 -43.50 23.31
C SER A 623 -8.65 -42.69 23.06
N ILE A 624 -9.83 -43.29 23.25
CA ILE A 624 -11.13 -42.64 23.04
C ILE A 624 -12.00 -42.83 24.28
N THR A 625 -12.28 -41.75 25.00
CA THR A 625 -13.00 -41.78 26.29
C THR A 625 -14.23 -40.87 26.26
N ALA A 626 -15.31 -41.24 26.97
CA ALA A 626 -16.54 -40.46 27.07
C ALA A 626 -16.89 -40.09 28.54
N LEU A 627 -17.51 -38.91 28.73
CA LEU A 627 -17.76 -38.24 30.03
C LEU A 627 -18.60 -39.03 31.05
N ASN A 628 -19.35 -40.06 30.60
CA ASN A 628 -20.31 -40.80 31.43
C ASN A 628 -20.02 -42.31 31.52
N ALA A 629 -18.77 -42.73 31.30
CA ALA A 629 -18.42 -44.13 31.47
C ALA A 629 -18.29 -44.51 32.96
N SER A 630 -19.39 -44.94 33.57
CA SER A 630 -19.34 -45.51 34.93
C SER A 630 -18.89 -46.96 34.90
N GLY A 631 -17.80 -47.27 35.62
CA GLY A 631 -17.30 -48.63 35.82
C GLY A 631 -15.78 -48.74 35.63
N SER A 632 -15.14 -49.60 36.42
CA SER A 632 -13.77 -50.05 36.14
C SER A 632 -13.82 -50.87 34.85
N HIS A 633 -13.15 -50.38 33.79
CA HIS A 633 -12.70 -51.02 32.54
C HIS A 633 -12.91 -50.03 31.36
N ASP A 634 -11.81 -49.45 30.87
CA ASP A 634 -11.61 -49.06 29.46
C ASP A 634 -12.81 -48.37 28.77
N THR A 635 -13.04 -47.11 29.12
CA THR A 635 -14.22 -46.30 28.78
C THR A 635 -14.51 -46.18 27.28
N ASN A 636 -15.79 -46.18 26.90
CA ASN A 636 -16.30 -46.38 25.54
C ASN A 636 -16.53 -45.09 24.73
N ALA A 637 -16.43 -45.20 23.39
CA ALA A 637 -16.95 -44.21 22.44
C ALA A 637 -18.42 -44.53 22.09
N TYR A 638 -19.36 -44.25 23.01
CA TYR A 638 -20.74 -44.74 22.93
C TYR A 638 -21.48 -44.41 21.63
N ASN A 639 -21.30 -43.19 21.13
CA ASN A 639 -22.00 -42.70 19.94
C ASN A 639 -21.18 -42.86 18.66
N LEU A 640 -19.93 -43.34 18.72
CA LEU A 640 -19.09 -43.50 17.55
C LEU A 640 -19.64 -44.61 16.65
N LYS A 641 -20.17 -44.22 15.48
CA LYS A 641 -20.79 -45.09 14.48
C LYS A 641 -19.85 -45.48 13.35
N THR A 642 -18.96 -44.57 12.97
CA THR A 642 -18.05 -44.74 11.84
C THR A 642 -16.61 -44.51 12.25
N LEU A 643 -15.75 -45.47 11.95
CA LEU A 643 -14.30 -45.36 12.08
C LEU A 643 -13.67 -45.58 10.72
N ASN A 644 -12.95 -44.57 10.22
CA ASN A 644 -12.17 -44.66 9.00
C ASN A 644 -10.69 -44.45 9.34
N VAL A 645 -9.83 -45.38 8.95
CA VAL A 645 -8.39 -45.31 9.21
C VAL A 645 -7.62 -45.62 7.93
N GLU A 646 -6.81 -44.67 7.49
CA GLU A 646 -5.76 -44.86 6.50
C GLU A 646 -4.42 -44.64 7.20
N THR A 647 -3.57 -45.67 7.27
CA THR A 647 -2.33 -45.59 8.06
C THR A 647 -1.14 -46.24 7.38
N LYS A 648 0.03 -45.62 7.53
CA LYS A 648 1.33 -46.16 7.10
C LYS A 648 2.05 -46.90 8.25
N GLY A 649 2.14 -46.32 9.45
CA GLY A 649 2.55 -47.04 10.66
C GLY A 649 1.40 -47.85 11.28
N ASP A 650 1.65 -48.59 12.36
CA ASP A 650 0.61 -49.38 13.01
C ASP A 650 -0.46 -48.48 13.65
N TYR A 651 -1.69 -48.95 13.74
CA TYR A 651 -2.78 -48.22 14.40
C TYR A 651 -3.47 -49.10 15.44
N THR A 652 -3.44 -48.65 16.70
CA THR A 652 -4.02 -49.39 17.84
C THR A 652 -5.03 -48.53 18.57
N ILE A 653 -6.25 -49.05 18.75
CA ILE A 653 -7.25 -48.49 19.68
C ILE A 653 -7.34 -49.41 20.91
N ASN A 654 -7.00 -48.86 22.07
CA ASN A 654 -7.03 -49.59 23.35
C ASN A 654 -8.41 -49.57 24.03
N ASN A 655 -9.33 -48.72 23.57
CA ASN A 655 -10.67 -48.56 24.10
C ASN A 655 -11.68 -49.49 23.43
N LYS A 656 -12.80 -49.73 24.11
CA LYS A 656 -13.92 -50.53 23.60
C LYS A 656 -14.83 -49.68 22.70
N LEU A 657 -15.19 -50.21 21.53
CA LEU A 657 -16.03 -49.54 20.53
C LEU A 657 -17.46 -50.08 20.53
N SER A 658 -18.24 -49.76 21.56
CA SER A 658 -19.58 -50.31 21.79
C SER A 658 -20.65 -49.85 20.78
N GLY A 659 -20.51 -48.66 20.22
CA GLY A 659 -21.50 -48.03 19.32
C GLY A 659 -21.28 -48.24 17.82
N ILE A 660 -20.19 -48.91 17.43
CA ILE A 660 -19.65 -48.90 16.06
C ILE A 660 -20.52 -49.69 15.06
N SER A 661 -20.76 -49.15 13.87
CA SER A 661 -21.51 -49.80 12.75
C SER A 661 -20.65 -49.99 11.51
N LYS A 662 -19.69 -49.10 11.29
CA LYS A 662 -18.90 -49.08 10.07
C LYS A 662 -17.44 -48.85 10.40
N ILE A 663 -16.59 -49.75 9.91
CA ILE A 663 -15.14 -49.70 10.08
C ILE A 663 -14.51 -49.84 8.69
N ASN A 664 -13.76 -48.84 8.24
CA ASN A 664 -12.99 -48.89 7.00
C ASN A 664 -11.51 -48.71 7.34
N LEU A 665 -10.68 -49.71 7.00
CA LEU A 665 -9.26 -49.74 7.30
C LEU A 665 -8.46 -49.88 6.00
N LYS A 666 -7.42 -49.05 5.86
CA LYS A 666 -6.51 -49.09 4.72
C LYS A 666 -5.06 -48.96 5.21
N GLY A 667 -4.26 -50.00 4.99
CA GLY A 667 -2.82 -49.94 5.15
C GLY A 667 -2.15 -49.36 3.92
N THR A 668 -1.20 -48.45 4.13
CA THR A 668 -0.39 -47.84 3.06
C THR A 668 1.11 -48.07 3.23
N GLY A 669 1.53 -48.76 4.30
CA GLY A 669 2.91 -49.19 4.52
C GLY A 669 3.08 -50.70 4.29
N ASP A 670 4.33 -51.15 4.18
CA ASP A 670 4.65 -52.54 3.82
C ASP A 670 4.33 -53.55 4.93
N ASP A 671 4.38 -53.14 6.20
CA ASP A 671 4.19 -53.99 7.38
C ASP A 671 3.05 -53.52 8.32
N THR A 672 2.13 -52.69 7.81
CA THR A 672 1.11 -52.04 8.62
C THR A 672 0.12 -53.01 9.27
N SER A 673 -0.07 -52.88 10.58
CA SER A 673 -1.03 -53.63 11.38
C SER A 673 -2.07 -52.73 12.03
N VAL A 674 -3.30 -53.23 12.16
CA VAL A 674 -4.37 -52.56 12.93
C VAL A 674 -4.84 -53.45 14.06
N THR A 675 -4.90 -52.90 15.27
CA THR A 675 -5.44 -53.57 16.46
C THR A 675 -6.62 -52.79 17.02
N LEU A 676 -7.80 -53.39 17.00
CA LEU A 676 -9.01 -52.93 17.68
C LEU A 676 -9.24 -53.86 18.87
N ARG A 677 -9.20 -53.34 20.10
CA ARG A 677 -9.25 -54.22 21.28
C ARG A 677 -10.58 -54.94 21.48
N ALA A 678 -11.70 -54.25 21.23
CA ALA A 678 -13.04 -54.82 21.31
C ALA A 678 -14.03 -53.98 20.51
N VAL A 679 -14.80 -54.63 19.64
CA VAL A 679 -15.87 -54.01 18.85
C VAL A 679 -17.24 -54.56 19.24
N GLY A 680 -18.25 -53.71 19.32
CA GLY A 680 -19.63 -54.14 19.62
C GLY A 680 -19.86 -54.62 21.06
N ASP A 681 -18.97 -54.30 22.00
CA ASP A 681 -19.10 -54.71 23.40
C ASP A 681 -20.34 -54.09 24.06
N LYS A 682 -21.10 -54.89 24.84
CA LYS A 682 -22.33 -54.45 25.52
C LYS A 682 -21.98 -53.84 26.85
N THR A 683 -22.24 -52.54 27.02
CA THR A 683 -22.11 -51.89 28.32
C THR A 683 -23.39 -51.99 29.14
N TYR A 684 -23.25 -52.52 30.37
CA TYR A 684 -24.34 -52.71 31.32
C TYR A 684 -24.80 -51.37 31.94
N LEU A 685 -25.68 -50.64 31.24
CA LEU A 685 -26.49 -49.53 31.76
C LEU A 685 -27.79 -49.43 30.92
N PRO A 686 -28.89 -48.79 31.40
CA PRO A 686 -30.24 -48.90 30.81
C PRO A 686 -30.42 -48.08 29.51
N VAL A 687 -29.43 -48.08 28.62
CA VAL A 687 -29.50 -47.45 27.29
C VAL A 687 -29.92 -48.54 26.27
N PRO A 688 -31.17 -48.55 25.76
CA PRO A 688 -31.75 -49.71 25.06
C PRO A 688 -31.16 -50.05 23.68
N LEU A 689 -30.13 -49.32 23.21
CA LEU A 689 -29.66 -49.35 21.82
C LEU A 689 -28.20 -49.81 21.66
N GLN A 690 -27.57 -50.39 22.68
CA GLN A 690 -26.16 -50.80 22.63
C GLN A 690 -26.02 -52.32 22.37
N GLY A 691 -25.29 -52.67 21.30
CA GLY A 691 -24.86 -54.06 21.00
C GLY A 691 -25.84 -54.96 20.23
N VAL A 692 -26.68 -54.40 19.34
CA VAL A 692 -27.60 -55.17 18.45
C VAL A 692 -27.54 -54.70 16.98
N GLN A 693 -26.55 -53.88 16.59
CA GLN A 693 -26.44 -53.38 15.22
C GLN A 693 -25.40 -54.17 14.42
N ASP A 694 -25.64 -54.37 13.13
CA ASP A 694 -24.67 -54.98 12.21
C ASP A 694 -23.41 -54.11 12.11
N ILE A 695 -22.24 -54.77 12.13
CA ILE A 695 -20.93 -54.11 11.95
C ILE A 695 -20.39 -54.47 10.58
N SER A 696 -20.28 -53.48 9.70
CA SER A 696 -19.59 -53.61 8.42
C SER A 696 -18.11 -53.27 8.60
N LEU A 697 -17.23 -54.23 8.33
CA LEU A 697 -15.78 -54.04 8.33
C LEU A 697 -15.22 -54.25 6.92
N LYS A 698 -14.54 -53.23 6.39
CA LYS A 698 -13.72 -53.32 5.18
C LYS A 698 -12.26 -53.08 5.56
N ALA A 699 -11.37 -53.98 5.17
CA ALA A 699 -9.94 -53.84 5.36
C ALA A 699 -9.19 -54.11 4.05
N GLU A 700 -8.17 -53.31 3.76
CA GLU A 700 -7.34 -53.40 2.55
C GLU A 700 -5.88 -53.05 2.89
N GLY A 701 -4.91 -53.76 2.30
CA GLY A 701 -3.49 -53.41 2.43
C GLY A 701 -2.87 -53.60 3.83
N LEU A 702 -3.50 -54.37 4.73
CA LEU A 702 -2.96 -54.66 6.06
C LEU A 702 -2.19 -55.98 6.08
N LYS A 703 -1.07 -56.01 6.82
CA LYS A 703 -0.34 -57.25 7.14
C LYS A 703 -1.09 -58.07 8.20
N ASN A 704 -1.47 -57.40 9.29
CA ASN A 704 -2.26 -58.01 10.37
C ASN A 704 -3.46 -57.13 10.72
N LEU A 705 -4.58 -57.78 11.00
CA LEU A 705 -5.77 -57.16 11.58
C LEU A 705 -6.18 -57.97 12.82
N SER A 706 -6.16 -57.34 13.99
CA SER A 706 -6.69 -57.89 15.24
C SER A 706 -7.94 -57.11 15.64
N VAL A 707 -9.05 -57.81 15.89
CA VAL A 707 -10.37 -57.23 16.22
C VAL A 707 -11.01 -57.97 17.38
#